data_AF-A0AAW9S6P4-F1
#
_entry.id   AF-A0AAW9S6P4-F1
#
_cell.length_a   1.000
_cell.length_b   1.000
_cell.length_c   1.000
_cell.angle_alpha   90.00
_cell.angle_beta   90.00
_cell.angle_gamma   90.00
#
_symmetry.space_group_name_H-M   'P 1'
#
loop_
_entity.id
_entity.type
_entity.pdbx_description
1 polymer ?
#
loop_
_entity_poly.entity_id
_entity_poly.type
_entity_poly.pdbx_seq_one_letter_code
_entity_poly.pdbx_strand_id
1 'polypeptide(L)'
;MNEVSDQKSELTGKSFLSLEIQENVGVVWMDLKGEEHNLLSVDLLSEFEGVLQRIRENSQIKAVVLISRKKSFVAGADIKAFLRMRPGEAEEAARNGHRILKEIKTSPKPFVAAIHGACMGGGTEIALACAGRIATRSRETMMALPEVKLGLLPGMGAIIRLPKLIGLPQALDMLLTGKNTYAHKARKIGLVDDIVEEPKLLAAAKKMALSIAKEKFYRKSSVLKKLGENSIARNLILNKAKSTVLKKTFGNYPAPLLIIECLRYNTTHSVEEAVIHETHLFERLLHSPVAHALIQLFLHMHELKKNPFGHLASQVDTIGILGAGLMGQGIAEVSLFNDYKVRLKDIHSEALSKTKQAVWKAFYKKIKQKAISSSQAEKQMLRLAGSLDDTFLKHCDLVVEAIVEDLSVKQQVLHDLEAIVDKGCVIASNTSSIPISAIAANSQKPERIIGMHYFSPVAKMPLLEIVRSKETADWVVATAVDVGIRQGKTCIVVHDGPGFYTTRILAPYLNEALLLMEEGVEPAYLDKVMQQYGFPVGPITLIDEVGIDIGAQITEGGLKDLFLQRKGTVLSETLKRLSEAGFQGRKNRKGFWVYNRQGKKIKGKINEEVLPYLTINRAHPVSSQDIFQRLVCMMMNEAAYCLQGKIIDSPQDGDLGAVLGLGFPPFLGGPFRYMHQQGWDQSLNLFYDLQKRVGERFAPCPLLQEMAQAGHQFYP
;
A
#
# COMPACT_ATOMS: atom_id res chain seq x y z
N MET A 1 -49.71 -29.19 -13.62
CA MET A 1 -50.14 -27.84 -14.02
C MET A 1 -50.64 -27.11 -12.79
N ASN A 2 -50.37 -25.81 -12.71
CA ASN A 2 -50.62 -24.84 -11.64
C ASN A 2 -49.47 -24.78 -10.62
N GLU A 3 -48.40 -24.01 -10.89
CA GLU A 3 -48.29 -22.55 -10.72
C GLU A 3 -48.75 -22.07 -9.33
N VAL A 4 -47.78 -21.85 -8.44
CA VAL A 4 -47.90 -20.89 -7.35
C VAL A 4 -46.66 -19.99 -7.40
N SER A 5 -46.94 -18.77 -7.80
CA SER A 5 -46.12 -17.58 -8.06
C SER A 5 -44.85 -17.38 -7.24
N ASP A 6 -43.74 -17.26 -7.96
CA ASP A 6 -42.58 -16.42 -7.63
C ASP A 6 -43.04 -14.98 -7.36
N GLN A 7 -43.00 -14.54 -6.10
CA GLN A 7 -42.89 -13.12 -5.80
C GLN A 7 -41.41 -12.72 -5.89
N LYS A 8 -41.02 -12.31 -7.10
CA LYS A 8 -39.75 -11.66 -7.40
C LYS A 8 -39.66 -10.35 -6.61
N SER A 9 -38.63 -10.23 -5.78
CA SER A 9 -38.15 -8.93 -5.30
C SER A 9 -37.49 -8.21 -6.48
N GLU A 10 -38.22 -7.29 -7.10
CA GLU A 10 -37.65 -6.31 -8.03
C GLU A 10 -36.80 -5.31 -7.25
N LEU A 11 -35.53 -5.66 -7.03
CA LEU A 11 -34.39 -4.76 -6.79
C LEU A 11 -33.12 -5.61 -7.05
N THR A 12 -32.63 -5.56 -8.28
CA THR A 12 -31.49 -6.31 -8.85
C THR A 12 -31.64 -7.86 -8.90
N GLY A 13 -32.06 -8.39 -10.05
CA GLY A 13 -32.28 -9.83 -10.30
C GLY A 13 -31.01 -10.72 -10.37
N LYS A 14 -30.10 -10.64 -9.39
CA LYS A 14 -28.95 -11.57 -9.28
C LYS A 14 -28.96 -12.21 -7.89
N SER A 15 -29.37 -13.48 -7.79
CA SER A 15 -29.21 -14.22 -6.54
C SER A 15 -27.74 -14.47 -6.24
N PHE A 16 -27.26 -14.01 -5.07
CA PHE A 16 -25.86 -14.11 -4.62
C PHE A 16 -25.61 -15.43 -3.86
N LEU A 17 -26.65 -15.95 -3.20
CA LEU A 17 -26.62 -17.17 -2.40
C LEU A 17 -27.53 -18.26 -2.96
N SER A 18 -26.98 -19.45 -3.19
CA SER A 18 -27.77 -20.65 -3.51
C SER A 18 -27.65 -21.71 -2.42
N LEU A 19 -28.76 -22.35 -2.06
CA LEU A 19 -28.81 -23.42 -1.06
C LEU A 19 -29.03 -24.77 -1.76
N GLU A 20 -28.10 -25.70 -1.57
CA GLU A 20 -28.23 -27.11 -1.97
C GLU A 20 -28.32 -27.99 -0.73
N ILE A 21 -29.03 -29.12 -0.79
CA ILE A 21 -29.10 -30.08 0.32
C ILE A 21 -28.36 -31.35 -0.10
N GLN A 22 -27.33 -31.72 0.66
CA GLN A 22 -26.54 -32.93 0.42
C GLN A 22 -26.35 -33.66 1.75
N GLU A 23 -26.77 -34.93 1.86
CA GLU A 23 -26.52 -35.77 3.04
C GLU A 23 -26.97 -35.11 4.36
N ASN A 24 -28.16 -34.49 4.37
CA ASN A 24 -28.71 -33.71 5.50
C ASN A 24 -27.93 -32.43 5.86
N VAL A 25 -27.03 -31.97 4.98
CA VAL A 25 -26.29 -30.71 5.14
C VAL A 25 -26.78 -29.71 4.10
N GLY A 26 -27.15 -28.52 4.56
CA GLY A 26 -27.40 -27.37 3.69
C GLY A 26 -26.07 -26.77 3.25
N VAL A 27 -25.75 -26.82 1.97
CA VAL A 27 -24.56 -26.19 1.37
C VAL A 27 -25.00 -24.84 0.80
N VAL A 28 -24.62 -23.76 1.47
CA VAL A 28 -24.83 -22.39 1.01
C VAL A 28 -23.61 -21.97 0.20
N TRP A 29 -23.84 -21.80 -1.10
CA TRP A 29 -22.83 -21.34 -2.03
C TRP A 29 -22.92 -19.82 -2.21
N MET A 30 -21.81 -19.14 -1.99
CA MET A 30 -21.63 -17.73 -2.32
C MET A 30 -21.05 -17.60 -3.72
N ASP A 31 -21.76 -16.89 -4.61
CA ASP A 31 -21.37 -16.74 -6.01
C ASP A 31 -21.88 -15.40 -6.59
N LEU A 32 -21.15 -14.32 -6.31
CA LEU A 32 -21.45 -13.00 -6.86
C LEU A 32 -21.31 -12.99 -8.39
N LYS A 33 -22.44 -12.93 -9.10
CA LYS A 33 -22.47 -13.03 -10.58
C LYS A 33 -21.93 -11.78 -11.26
N GLY A 34 -20.93 -11.97 -12.13
CA GLY A 34 -20.26 -10.90 -12.87
C GLY A 34 -18.98 -10.37 -12.22
N GLU A 35 -18.71 -10.76 -10.96
CA GLU A 35 -17.48 -10.40 -10.26
C GLU A 35 -16.51 -11.58 -10.15
N GLU A 36 -15.21 -11.30 -10.11
CA GLU A 36 -14.17 -12.30 -9.88
C GLU A 36 -14.18 -12.80 -8.42
N HIS A 37 -14.57 -11.93 -7.49
CA HIS A 37 -14.56 -12.17 -6.06
C HIS A 37 -15.94 -11.96 -5.45
N ASN A 38 -16.23 -12.65 -4.34
CA ASN A 38 -17.38 -12.32 -3.52
C ASN A 38 -17.04 -11.08 -2.66
N LEU A 39 -17.88 -10.05 -2.74
CA LEU A 39 -17.81 -8.84 -1.93
C LEU A 39 -19.02 -8.78 -1.01
N LEU A 40 -18.82 -8.29 0.21
CA LEU A 40 -19.89 -8.06 1.16
C LEU A 40 -20.57 -6.73 0.88
N SER A 41 -21.74 -6.79 0.26
CA SER A 41 -22.66 -5.67 0.06
C SER A 41 -23.84 -5.74 1.04
N VAL A 42 -24.60 -4.65 1.12
CA VAL A 42 -25.88 -4.64 1.86
C VAL A 42 -26.84 -5.67 1.27
N ASP A 43 -26.92 -5.77 -0.06
CA ASP A 43 -27.77 -6.75 -0.76
C ASP A 43 -27.41 -8.20 -0.39
N LEU A 44 -26.12 -8.53 -0.31
CA LEU A 44 -25.68 -9.86 0.11
C LEU A 44 -26.14 -10.17 1.55
N LEU A 45 -26.06 -9.18 2.45
CA LEU A 45 -26.55 -9.34 3.83
C LEU A 45 -28.06 -9.58 3.85
N SER A 46 -28.85 -8.85 3.07
CA SER A 46 -30.29 -9.04 2.97
C SER A 46 -30.65 -10.44 2.44
N GLU A 47 -29.90 -11.00 1.50
CA GLU A 47 -30.14 -12.38 1.03
C GLU A 47 -29.88 -13.46 2.10
N PHE A 48 -28.95 -13.22 3.03
CA PHE A 48 -28.71 -14.16 4.12
C PHE A 48 -29.98 -14.38 4.93
N GLU A 49 -30.83 -13.37 5.12
CA GLU A 49 -32.06 -13.50 5.91
C GLU A 49 -33.01 -14.54 5.31
N GLY A 50 -33.26 -14.47 4.00
CA GLY A 50 -34.12 -15.44 3.30
C GLY A 50 -33.51 -16.84 3.24
N VAL A 51 -32.18 -16.96 3.12
CA VAL A 51 -31.48 -18.26 3.19
C VAL A 51 -31.57 -18.85 4.60
N LEU A 52 -31.36 -18.04 5.63
CA LEU A 52 -31.42 -18.47 7.03
C LEU A 52 -32.82 -18.94 7.43
N GLN A 53 -33.87 -18.24 6.96
CA GLN A 53 -35.25 -18.69 7.16
C GLN A 53 -35.50 -20.07 6.53
N ARG A 54 -35.14 -20.26 5.25
CA ARG A 54 -35.26 -21.55 4.56
C ARG A 54 -34.49 -22.67 5.27
N ILE A 55 -33.29 -22.38 5.76
CA ILE A 55 -32.48 -23.31 6.55
C ILE A 55 -33.21 -23.69 7.84
N ARG A 56 -33.82 -22.72 8.52
CA ARG A 56 -34.51 -22.94 9.81
C ARG A 56 -35.72 -23.87 9.64
N GLU A 57 -36.57 -23.57 8.65
CA GLU A 57 -37.83 -24.26 8.40
C GLU A 57 -37.63 -25.67 7.81
N ASN A 58 -36.54 -25.93 7.10
CA ASN A 58 -36.32 -27.23 6.47
C ASN A 58 -35.77 -28.29 7.44
N SER A 59 -36.59 -29.27 7.82
CA SER A 59 -36.26 -30.32 8.78
C SER A 59 -35.21 -31.34 8.29
N GLN A 60 -34.97 -31.44 6.98
CA GLN A 60 -33.93 -32.30 6.39
C GLN A 60 -32.52 -31.76 6.66
N ILE A 61 -32.39 -30.44 6.83
CA ILE A 61 -31.10 -29.81 7.13
C ILE A 61 -30.80 -29.97 8.62
N LYS A 62 -29.72 -30.69 8.94
CA LYS A 62 -29.20 -30.88 10.31
C LYS A 62 -27.98 -30.02 10.61
N ALA A 63 -27.22 -29.63 9.59
CA ALA A 63 -26.06 -28.76 9.69
C ALA A 63 -25.89 -27.95 8.40
N VAL A 64 -25.04 -26.92 8.41
CA VAL A 64 -24.85 -26.02 7.26
C VAL A 64 -23.36 -25.84 6.97
N VAL A 65 -23.02 -25.80 5.68
CA VAL A 65 -21.69 -25.40 5.19
C VAL A 65 -21.83 -24.12 4.38
N LEU A 66 -21.07 -23.08 4.73
CA LEU A 66 -20.87 -21.89 3.90
C LEU A 66 -19.61 -22.09 3.05
N ILE A 67 -19.73 -22.02 1.73
CA ILE A 67 -18.64 -22.23 0.78
C ILE A 67 -18.78 -21.28 -0.41
N SER A 68 -17.68 -21.00 -1.10
CA SER A 68 -17.67 -20.11 -2.28
C SER A 68 -17.48 -20.89 -3.58
N ARG A 69 -18.11 -20.42 -4.67
CA ARG A 69 -17.81 -20.86 -6.05
C ARG A 69 -16.71 -20.02 -6.72
N LYS A 70 -16.21 -18.98 -6.06
CA LYS A 70 -15.15 -18.10 -6.55
C LYS A 70 -13.77 -18.53 -6.05
N LYS A 71 -12.72 -17.92 -6.61
CA LYS A 71 -11.32 -18.05 -6.14
C LYS A 71 -11.11 -17.54 -4.70
N SER A 72 -12.08 -16.82 -4.14
CA SER A 72 -12.06 -16.27 -2.79
C SER A 72 -13.32 -16.67 -2.03
N PHE A 73 -13.23 -16.82 -0.71
CA PHE A 73 -14.39 -16.98 0.16
C PHE A 73 -15.25 -15.71 0.13
N VAL A 74 -14.74 -14.63 0.72
CA VAL A 74 -15.25 -13.25 0.64
C VAL A 74 -14.04 -12.32 0.76
N ALA A 75 -13.79 -11.51 -0.26
CA ALA A 75 -12.55 -10.74 -0.40
C ALA A 75 -12.56 -9.39 0.36
N GLY A 76 -13.69 -9.00 0.93
CA GLY A 76 -13.86 -7.75 1.66
C GLY A 76 -15.29 -7.22 1.53
N ALA A 77 -15.51 -5.99 1.97
CA ALA A 77 -16.76 -5.25 1.75
C ALA A 77 -16.72 -4.52 0.40
N ASP A 78 -17.90 -4.11 -0.09
CA ASP A 78 -17.99 -3.14 -1.19
C ASP A 78 -17.58 -1.75 -0.68
N ILE A 79 -16.29 -1.46 -0.80
CA ILE A 79 -15.68 -0.21 -0.33
C ILE A 79 -16.19 1.00 -1.12
N LYS A 80 -16.66 0.84 -2.37
CA LYS A 80 -17.21 1.96 -3.15
C LYS A 80 -18.53 2.46 -2.55
N ALA A 81 -19.32 1.56 -1.96
CA ALA A 81 -20.57 1.92 -1.28
C ALA A 81 -20.32 2.78 -0.03
N PHE A 82 -19.24 2.53 0.70
CA PHE A 82 -18.88 3.26 1.93
C PHE A 82 -18.75 4.77 1.72
N LEU A 83 -18.20 5.21 0.59
CA LEU A 83 -18.06 6.64 0.28
C LEU A 83 -19.38 7.34 -0.05
N ARG A 84 -20.46 6.59 -0.29
CA ARG A 84 -21.78 7.10 -0.69
C ARG A 84 -22.80 7.04 0.44
N MET A 85 -22.47 6.34 1.52
CA MET A 85 -23.36 6.21 2.68
C MET A 85 -23.58 7.57 3.32
N ARG A 86 -24.82 7.86 3.69
CA ARG A 86 -25.20 9.05 4.46
C ARG A 86 -25.13 8.75 5.96
N PRO A 87 -25.00 9.80 6.80
CA PRO A 87 -25.02 9.63 8.24
C PRO A 87 -26.22 8.80 8.72
N GLY A 88 -25.94 7.73 9.47
CA GLY A 88 -26.88 6.76 10.03
C GLY A 88 -26.97 5.45 9.24
N GLU A 89 -26.69 5.46 7.94
CA GLU A 89 -26.85 4.28 7.07
C GLU A 89 -25.82 3.18 7.37
N ALA A 90 -24.58 3.56 7.72
CA ALA A 90 -23.53 2.58 8.00
C ALA A 90 -23.76 1.90 9.35
N GLU A 91 -24.23 2.63 10.36
CA GLU A 91 -24.63 2.12 11.66
C GLU A 91 -25.78 1.11 11.52
N GLU A 92 -26.77 1.42 10.69
CA GLU A 92 -27.88 0.51 10.39
C GLU A 92 -27.41 -0.76 9.67
N ALA A 93 -26.59 -0.62 8.62
CA ALA A 93 -26.03 -1.77 7.91
C ALA A 93 -25.19 -2.66 8.84
N ALA A 94 -24.35 -2.07 9.70
CA ALA A 94 -23.55 -2.78 10.68
C ALA A 94 -24.42 -3.52 11.71
N ARG A 95 -25.48 -2.87 12.22
CA ARG A 95 -26.48 -3.52 13.10
C ARG A 95 -27.15 -4.72 12.43
N ASN A 96 -27.54 -4.58 11.16
CA ASN A 96 -28.15 -5.69 10.43
C ASN A 96 -27.16 -6.86 10.27
N GLY A 97 -25.91 -6.56 9.91
CA GLY A 97 -24.83 -7.54 9.88
C GLY A 97 -24.65 -8.27 11.21
N HIS A 98 -24.65 -7.56 12.34
CA HIS A 98 -24.61 -8.16 13.67
C HIS A 98 -25.77 -9.11 13.94
N ARG A 99 -26.99 -8.72 13.57
CA ARG A 99 -28.19 -9.55 13.73
C ARG A 99 -28.06 -10.86 12.98
N ILE A 100 -27.68 -10.80 11.70
CA ILE A 100 -27.46 -11.98 10.84
C ILE A 100 -26.37 -12.89 11.44
N LEU A 101 -25.25 -12.32 11.86
CA LEU A 101 -24.16 -13.10 12.45
C LEU A 101 -24.50 -13.65 13.83
N LYS A 102 -25.39 -13.00 14.60
CA LYS A 102 -25.93 -13.54 15.85
C LYS A 102 -26.78 -14.78 15.54
N GLU A 103 -27.65 -14.71 14.53
CA GLU A 103 -28.47 -15.84 14.10
C GLU A 103 -27.63 -17.04 13.64
N ILE A 104 -26.61 -16.83 12.79
CA ILE A 104 -25.68 -17.88 12.38
C ILE A 104 -25.02 -18.55 13.59
N LYS A 105 -24.57 -17.73 14.56
CA LYS A 105 -23.87 -18.21 15.75
C LYS A 105 -24.76 -18.99 16.72
N THR A 106 -26.01 -18.57 16.90
CA THR A 106 -26.95 -19.19 17.83
C THR A 106 -27.89 -20.21 17.18
N SER A 107 -27.70 -20.47 15.87
CA SER A 107 -28.53 -21.43 15.15
C SER A 107 -28.44 -22.83 15.77
N PRO A 108 -29.57 -23.55 15.93
CA PRO A 108 -29.57 -24.94 16.36
C PRO A 108 -28.95 -25.88 15.31
N LYS A 109 -28.86 -25.43 14.05
CA LYS A 109 -28.20 -26.15 12.95
C LYS A 109 -26.81 -25.54 12.76
N PRO A 110 -25.71 -26.21 13.16
CA PRO A 110 -24.41 -25.57 13.22
C PRO A 110 -23.86 -25.24 11.82
N PHE A 111 -23.28 -24.05 11.70
CA PHE A 111 -22.64 -23.57 10.48
C PHE A 111 -21.14 -23.85 10.50
N VAL A 112 -20.60 -24.34 9.39
CA VAL A 112 -19.15 -24.49 9.14
C VAL A 112 -18.74 -23.66 7.94
N ALA A 113 -17.73 -22.79 8.12
CA ALA A 113 -17.13 -22.04 7.03
C ALA A 113 -16.04 -22.88 6.34
N ALA A 114 -16.24 -23.13 5.04
CA ALA A 114 -15.30 -23.82 4.16
C ALA A 114 -14.53 -22.78 3.32
N ILE A 115 -13.31 -22.47 3.75
CA ILE A 115 -12.56 -21.29 3.32
C ILE A 115 -11.50 -21.67 2.29
N HIS A 116 -11.68 -21.21 1.06
CA HIS A 116 -10.64 -21.18 0.03
C HIS A 116 -10.36 -19.73 -0.37
N GLY A 117 -9.10 -19.42 -0.66
CA GLY A 117 -8.65 -18.09 -1.10
C GLY A 117 -8.81 -17.00 -0.04
N ALA A 118 -9.03 -15.77 -0.51
CA ALA A 118 -9.18 -14.60 0.35
C ALA A 118 -10.45 -14.66 1.21
N CYS A 119 -10.28 -14.49 2.52
CA CYS A 119 -11.34 -14.35 3.51
C CYS A 119 -11.05 -13.09 4.35
N MET A 120 -11.49 -11.92 3.90
CA MET A 120 -11.07 -10.65 4.48
C MET A 120 -12.24 -9.85 5.03
N GLY A 121 -11.96 -9.07 6.07
CA GLY A 121 -12.91 -8.16 6.72
C GLY A 121 -14.18 -8.87 7.14
N GLY A 122 -15.33 -8.38 6.66
CA GLY A 122 -16.63 -9.01 6.86
C GLY A 122 -16.69 -10.51 6.50
N GLY A 123 -15.88 -10.98 5.54
CA GLY A 123 -15.70 -12.40 5.26
C GLY A 123 -15.13 -13.20 6.43
N THR A 124 -14.12 -12.65 7.10
CA THR A 124 -13.60 -13.20 8.35
C THR A 124 -14.65 -13.10 9.45
N GLU A 125 -15.43 -12.02 9.53
CA GLU A 125 -16.50 -11.88 10.53
C GLU A 125 -17.60 -12.93 10.38
N ILE A 126 -18.04 -13.23 9.15
CA ILE A 126 -18.94 -14.34 8.82
C ILE A 126 -18.34 -15.67 9.28
N ALA A 127 -17.07 -15.94 8.95
CA ALA A 127 -16.40 -17.16 9.37
C ALA A 127 -16.26 -17.28 10.91
N LEU A 128 -16.07 -16.16 11.62
CA LEU A 128 -16.01 -16.11 13.08
C LEU A 128 -17.37 -16.36 13.75
N ALA A 129 -18.48 -16.08 13.07
CA ALA A 129 -19.82 -16.41 13.53
C ALA A 129 -20.10 -17.93 13.47
N CYS A 130 -19.45 -18.65 12.56
CA CYS A 130 -19.64 -20.09 12.35
C CYS A 130 -19.15 -20.94 13.54
N ALA A 131 -19.79 -22.10 13.73
CA ALA A 131 -19.42 -23.10 14.73
C ALA A 131 -18.12 -23.86 14.39
N GLY A 132 -17.74 -23.95 13.12
CA GLY A 132 -16.45 -24.49 12.69
C GLY A 132 -15.87 -23.75 11.48
N ARG A 133 -14.55 -23.81 11.29
CA ARG A 133 -13.82 -23.25 10.14
C ARG A 133 -12.79 -24.25 9.62
N ILE A 134 -12.87 -24.60 8.35
CA ILE A 134 -11.84 -25.37 7.64
C ILE A 134 -11.29 -24.51 6.51
N ALA A 135 -9.97 -24.46 6.36
CA ALA A 135 -9.31 -23.71 5.30
C ALA A 135 -8.50 -24.60 4.36
N THR A 136 -8.26 -24.17 3.12
CA THR A 136 -7.34 -24.89 2.23
C THR A 136 -5.88 -24.58 2.51
N ARG A 137 -4.95 -25.47 2.12
CA ARG A 137 -3.49 -25.24 2.17
C ARG A 137 -2.96 -24.36 1.04
N SER A 138 -3.82 -23.86 0.14
CA SER A 138 -3.40 -23.00 -0.96
C SER A 138 -2.67 -21.74 -0.47
N ARG A 139 -1.68 -21.28 -1.24
CA ARG A 139 -0.94 -20.02 -1.01
C ARG A 139 -1.85 -18.79 -1.01
N GLU A 140 -2.99 -18.89 -1.67
CA GLU A 140 -3.99 -17.83 -1.81
C GLU A 140 -4.93 -17.79 -0.59
N THR A 141 -4.93 -18.84 0.25
CA THR A 141 -5.82 -18.92 1.41
C THR A 141 -5.28 -18.14 2.59
N MET A 142 -5.98 -17.04 2.90
CA MET A 142 -5.59 -16.09 3.93
C MET A 142 -6.81 -15.45 4.58
N MET A 143 -6.69 -15.20 5.89
CA MET A 143 -7.69 -14.48 6.68
C MET A 143 -7.13 -13.15 7.18
N ALA A 144 -7.92 -12.09 7.15
CA ALA A 144 -7.52 -10.76 7.58
C ALA A 144 -8.71 -9.91 8.03
N LEU A 145 -8.43 -8.90 8.87
CA LEU A 145 -9.36 -7.82 9.23
C LEU A 145 -8.71 -6.48 8.83
N PRO A 146 -8.72 -6.12 7.53
CA PRO A 146 -7.96 -5.01 6.99
C PRO A 146 -8.59 -3.62 7.23
N GLU A 147 -9.71 -3.53 7.94
CA GLU A 147 -10.48 -2.29 8.16
C GLU A 147 -9.61 -1.14 8.68
N VAL A 148 -8.67 -1.44 9.57
CA VAL A 148 -7.74 -0.44 10.11
C VAL A 148 -6.89 0.26 9.05
N LYS A 149 -6.64 -0.39 7.91
CA LYS A 149 -5.90 0.20 6.77
C LYS A 149 -6.75 1.20 5.99
N LEU A 150 -8.07 1.12 6.12
CA LEU A 150 -9.05 2.04 5.55
C LEU A 150 -9.45 3.14 6.55
N GLY A 151 -8.80 3.20 7.71
CA GLY A 151 -9.20 4.12 8.79
C GLY A 151 -10.47 3.69 9.52
N LEU A 152 -10.87 2.42 9.39
CA LEU A 152 -12.09 1.86 9.98
C LEU A 152 -11.76 0.84 11.07
N LEU A 153 -12.80 0.34 11.73
CA LEU A 153 -12.77 -0.82 12.60
C LEU A 153 -13.69 -1.91 12.05
N PRO A 154 -13.53 -3.20 12.41
CA PRO A 154 -14.50 -4.22 12.03
C PRO A 154 -15.89 -3.94 12.60
N GLY A 155 -16.91 -3.93 11.75
CA GLY A 155 -18.26 -3.47 12.09
C GLY A 155 -19.27 -4.58 12.37
N MET A 156 -18.89 -5.86 12.26
CA MET A 156 -19.81 -7.00 12.44
C MET A 156 -19.35 -7.94 13.58
N GLY A 157 -18.66 -7.41 14.58
CA GLY A 157 -18.35 -8.08 15.84
C GLY A 157 -17.09 -8.94 15.84
N ALA A 158 -16.16 -8.76 14.90
CA ALA A 158 -14.83 -9.34 15.03
C ALA A 158 -14.12 -8.89 16.31
N ILE A 159 -14.27 -7.62 16.72
CA ILE A 159 -13.64 -7.10 17.95
C ILE A 159 -14.15 -7.85 19.19
N ILE A 160 -15.42 -8.29 19.16
CA ILE A 160 -16.06 -9.04 20.23
C ILE A 160 -15.69 -10.54 20.18
N ARG A 161 -15.71 -11.15 19.00
CA ARG A 161 -15.54 -12.62 18.83
C ARG A 161 -14.08 -13.06 18.82
N LEU A 162 -13.19 -12.30 18.18
CA LEU A 162 -11.81 -12.71 17.92
C LEU A 162 -10.96 -12.90 19.19
N PRO A 163 -10.97 -11.97 20.18
CA PRO A 163 -10.20 -12.17 21.42
C PRO A 163 -10.63 -13.43 22.18
N LYS A 164 -11.93 -13.77 22.15
CA LYS A 164 -12.48 -14.97 22.79
C LYS A 164 -12.05 -16.26 22.05
N LEU A 165 -11.73 -16.16 20.76
CA LEU A 165 -11.30 -17.29 19.94
C LEU A 165 -9.79 -17.57 20.05
N ILE A 166 -8.96 -16.56 19.78
CA ILE A 166 -7.51 -16.72 19.60
C ILE A 166 -6.65 -16.07 20.69
N GLY A 167 -7.28 -15.45 21.70
CA GLY A 167 -6.61 -14.69 22.74
C GLY A 167 -6.42 -13.22 22.37
N LEU A 168 -6.36 -12.36 23.38
CA LEU A 168 -6.26 -10.91 23.22
C LEU A 168 -5.00 -10.44 22.47
N PRO A 169 -3.79 -10.97 22.74
CA PRO A 169 -2.59 -10.51 22.03
C PRO A 169 -2.63 -10.75 20.52
N GLN A 170 -3.14 -11.91 20.09
CA GLN A 170 -3.25 -12.29 18.69
C GLN A 170 -4.39 -11.53 18.02
N ALA A 171 -5.50 -11.30 18.73
CA ALA A 171 -6.58 -10.46 18.24
C ALA A 171 -6.11 -9.01 18.03
N LEU A 172 -5.40 -8.40 18.99
CA LEU A 172 -4.80 -7.07 18.84
C LEU A 172 -3.85 -7.00 17.65
N ASP A 173 -3.00 -8.02 17.47
CA ASP A 173 -2.09 -8.10 16.33
C ASP A 173 -2.84 -8.11 14.99
N MET A 174 -3.96 -8.83 14.88
CA MET A 174 -4.79 -8.83 13.67
C MET A 174 -5.55 -7.52 13.49
N LEU A 175 -6.26 -7.06 14.52
CA LEU A 175 -7.14 -5.88 14.48
C LEU A 175 -6.37 -4.57 14.25
N LEU A 176 -5.19 -4.41 14.84
CA LEU A 176 -4.42 -3.15 14.76
C LEU A 176 -3.47 -3.07 13.57
N THR A 177 -3.23 -4.18 12.86
CA THR A 177 -2.32 -4.20 11.70
C THR A 177 -3.02 -4.55 10.39
N GLY A 178 -4.18 -5.20 10.45
CA GLY A 178 -4.90 -5.69 9.28
C GLY A 178 -4.08 -6.64 8.40
N LYS A 179 -3.11 -7.35 8.98
CA LYS A 179 -2.19 -8.22 8.24
C LYS A 179 -2.79 -9.59 7.93
N ASN A 180 -2.33 -10.18 6.84
CA ASN A 180 -2.77 -11.49 6.39
C ASN A 180 -2.30 -12.58 7.36
N THR A 181 -3.21 -13.51 7.67
CA THR A 181 -2.96 -14.72 8.44
C THR A 181 -3.22 -15.92 7.53
N TYR A 182 -2.14 -16.50 7.00
CA TYR A 182 -2.19 -17.67 6.12
C TYR A 182 -2.59 -18.95 6.84
N ALA A 183 -3.14 -19.92 6.11
CA ALA A 183 -3.77 -21.14 6.60
C ALA A 183 -3.01 -21.85 7.74
N HIS A 184 -1.70 -22.09 7.61
CA HIS A 184 -0.93 -22.76 8.65
C HIS A 184 -0.83 -21.94 9.95
N LYS A 185 -0.62 -20.62 9.85
CA LYS A 185 -0.63 -19.73 11.03
C LYS A 185 -2.02 -19.67 11.63
N ALA A 186 -3.05 -19.54 10.80
CA ALA A 186 -4.45 -19.53 11.21
C ALA A 186 -4.80 -20.78 12.04
N ARG A 187 -4.37 -21.97 11.59
CA ARG A 187 -4.56 -23.22 12.34
C ARG A 187 -3.79 -23.20 13.67
N LYS A 188 -2.53 -22.77 13.64
CA LYS A 188 -1.66 -22.73 14.84
C LYS A 188 -2.24 -21.85 15.95
N ILE A 189 -2.85 -20.72 15.59
CA ILE A 189 -3.42 -19.77 16.57
C ILE A 189 -4.88 -20.09 16.94
N GLY A 190 -5.50 -21.10 16.32
CA GLY A 190 -6.91 -21.47 16.54
C GLY A 190 -7.92 -20.58 15.81
N LEU A 191 -7.49 -19.83 14.80
CA LEU A 191 -8.38 -19.04 13.94
C LEU A 191 -9.18 -19.97 13.00
N VAL A 192 -8.56 -21.04 12.51
CA VAL A 192 -9.22 -22.14 11.80
C VAL A 192 -9.02 -23.45 12.56
N ASP A 193 -10.00 -24.33 12.47
CA ASP A 193 -10.03 -25.59 13.21
C ASP A 193 -9.22 -26.69 12.50
N ASP A 194 -9.23 -26.73 11.16
CA ASP A 194 -8.38 -27.63 10.37
C ASP A 194 -7.98 -27.03 9.00
N ILE A 195 -6.99 -27.64 8.35
CA ILE A 195 -6.55 -27.31 6.98
C ILE A 195 -6.44 -28.55 6.09
N VAL A 196 -6.93 -28.43 4.85
CA VAL A 196 -6.99 -29.54 3.88
C VAL A 196 -6.54 -29.11 2.48
N GLU A 197 -6.35 -30.06 1.57
CA GLU A 197 -6.21 -29.73 0.15
C GLU A 197 -7.55 -29.28 -0.42
N GLU A 198 -7.52 -28.36 -1.38
CA GLU A 198 -8.72 -27.73 -1.95
C GLU A 198 -9.79 -28.73 -2.43
N PRO A 199 -9.47 -29.82 -3.17
CA PRO A 199 -10.48 -30.79 -3.61
C PRO A 199 -11.22 -31.50 -2.46
N LYS A 200 -10.64 -31.50 -1.25
CA LYS A 200 -11.20 -32.16 -0.06
C LYS A 200 -12.00 -31.19 0.82
N LEU A 201 -12.06 -29.91 0.48
CA LEU A 201 -12.62 -28.87 1.33
C LEU A 201 -14.09 -29.11 1.68
N LEU A 202 -14.94 -29.31 0.69
CA LEU A 202 -16.39 -29.49 0.90
C LEU A 202 -16.67 -30.76 1.72
N ALA A 203 -16.04 -31.88 1.37
CA ALA A 203 -16.21 -33.15 2.08
C ALA A 203 -15.78 -33.04 3.55
N ALA A 204 -14.63 -32.40 3.83
CA ALA A 204 -14.16 -32.15 5.19
C ALA A 204 -15.12 -31.24 5.97
N ALA A 205 -15.65 -30.19 5.33
CA ALA A 205 -16.57 -29.26 5.96
C ALA A 205 -17.91 -29.92 6.32
N LYS A 206 -18.50 -30.71 5.41
CA LYS A 206 -19.72 -31.49 5.69
C LYS A 206 -19.53 -32.44 6.86
N LYS A 207 -18.41 -33.17 6.88
CA LYS A 207 -18.06 -34.08 7.99
C LYS A 207 -17.97 -33.34 9.33
N MET A 208 -17.30 -32.18 9.36
CA MET A 208 -17.22 -31.36 10.55
C MET A 208 -18.60 -30.83 10.98
N ALA A 209 -19.41 -30.35 10.04
CA ALA A 209 -20.74 -29.80 10.32
C ALA A 209 -21.66 -30.84 10.98
N LEU A 210 -21.71 -32.06 10.43
CA LEU A 210 -22.47 -33.17 11.01
C LEU A 210 -21.92 -33.64 12.37
N SER A 211 -20.60 -33.61 12.56
CA SER A 211 -19.99 -33.93 13.86
C SER A 211 -20.39 -32.92 14.94
N ILE A 212 -20.40 -31.63 14.62
CA ILE A 212 -20.85 -30.57 15.54
C ILE A 212 -22.35 -30.71 15.85
N ALA A 213 -23.16 -31.19 14.90
CA ALA A 213 -24.59 -31.38 15.13
C ALA A 213 -24.90 -32.58 16.04
N LYS A 214 -24.04 -33.61 16.06
CA LYS A 214 -24.23 -34.83 16.86
C LYS A 214 -23.66 -34.72 18.28
N GLU A 215 -22.53 -34.05 18.46
CA GLU A 215 -21.79 -34.00 19.73
C GLU A 215 -21.45 -32.55 20.11
N LYS A 216 -21.20 -32.29 21.40
CA LYS A 216 -20.58 -31.03 21.82
C LYS A 216 -19.17 -30.96 21.24
N PHE A 217 -18.99 -30.20 20.17
CA PHE A 217 -17.68 -29.97 19.55
C PHE A 217 -16.73 -29.25 20.51
N TYR A 218 -15.68 -29.93 20.94
CA TYR A 218 -14.64 -29.35 21.78
C TYR A 218 -13.52 -28.74 20.93
N ARG A 219 -13.45 -27.41 20.86
CA ARG A 219 -12.25 -26.73 20.35
C ARG A 219 -11.11 -26.89 21.35
N LYS A 220 -9.98 -27.45 20.92
CA LYS A 220 -8.76 -27.48 21.74
C LYS A 220 -8.38 -26.05 22.13
N SER A 221 -8.51 -25.73 23.41
CA SER A 221 -8.14 -24.42 23.94
C SER A 221 -6.63 -24.22 23.84
N SER A 222 -6.21 -23.18 23.12
CA SER A 222 -4.79 -22.80 23.06
C SER A 222 -4.33 -22.29 24.43
N VAL A 223 -3.15 -22.69 24.89
CA VAL A 223 -2.52 -22.16 26.13
C VAL A 223 -2.41 -20.63 26.07
N LEU A 224 -2.29 -20.06 24.87
CA LEU A 224 -2.25 -18.62 24.63
C LEU A 224 -3.59 -17.91 24.89
N LYS A 225 -4.71 -18.63 24.90
CA LYS A 225 -6.04 -18.08 25.20
C LYS A 225 -6.14 -17.59 26.65
N LYS A 226 -5.38 -18.22 27.56
CA LYS A 226 -5.30 -17.86 28.99
C LYS A 226 -4.60 -16.52 29.26
N LEU A 227 -3.79 -16.03 28.31
CA LEU A 227 -3.11 -14.74 28.43
C LEU A 227 -4.10 -13.59 28.21
N GLY A 228 -4.44 -12.91 29.29
CA GLY A 228 -5.39 -11.79 29.30
C GLY A 228 -6.80 -12.15 29.79
N GLU A 229 -7.00 -13.35 30.34
CA GLU A 229 -8.27 -13.73 31.00
C GLU A 229 -8.43 -12.98 32.34
N ASN A 230 -7.34 -12.73 33.07
CA ASN A 230 -7.36 -11.90 34.27
C ASN A 230 -7.44 -10.39 33.91
N SER A 231 -8.34 -9.67 34.58
CA SER A 231 -8.59 -8.23 34.42
C SER A 231 -7.31 -7.37 34.50
N ILE A 232 -6.38 -7.70 35.41
CA ILE A 232 -5.12 -6.95 35.57
C ILE A 232 -4.23 -7.11 34.33
N ALA A 233 -3.98 -8.37 33.92
CA ALA A 233 -3.15 -8.68 32.75
C ALA A 233 -3.74 -8.05 31.47
N ARG A 234 -5.07 -8.12 31.32
CA ARG A 234 -5.80 -7.50 30.22
C ARG A 234 -5.59 -5.99 30.14
N ASN A 235 -5.74 -5.29 31.25
CA ASN A 235 -5.53 -3.84 31.32
C ASN A 235 -4.11 -3.43 30.97
N LEU A 236 -3.10 -4.19 31.43
CA LEU A 236 -1.69 -3.96 31.08
C LEU A 236 -1.44 -4.16 29.58
N ILE A 237 -2.00 -5.22 28.99
CA ILE A 237 -1.88 -5.50 27.54
C ILE A 237 -2.51 -4.36 26.72
N LEU A 238 -3.71 -3.90 27.07
CA LEU A 238 -4.41 -2.82 26.36
C LEU A 238 -3.71 -1.46 26.55
N ASN A 239 -3.15 -1.18 27.73
CA ASN A 239 -2.34 0.03 27.96
C ASN A 239 -1.07 0.02 27.10
N LYS A 240 -0.38 -1.13 27.05
CA LYS A 240 0.82 -1.29 26.22
C LYS A 240 0.49 -1.18 24.72
N ALA A 241 -0.64 -1.73 24.28
CA ALA A 241 -1.13 -1.57 22.92
C ALA A 241 -1.38 -0.10 22.60
N LYS A 242 -2.11 0.64 23.46
CA LYS A 242 -2.38 2.08 23.29
C LYS A 242 -1.08 2.88 23.21
N SER A 243 -0.15 2.67 24.13
CA SER A 243 1.16 3.35 24.14
C SER A 243 1.97 3.03 22.87
N THR A 244 1.94 1.78 22.39
CA THR A 244 2.63 1.38 21.16
C THR A 244 2.01 2.04 19.92
N VAL A 245 0.69 2.12 19.86
CA VAL A 245 -0.05 2.82 18.79
C VAL A 245 0.30 4.31 18.79
N LEU A 246 0.17 4.99 19.93
CA LEU A 246 0.51 6.42 20.05
C LEU A 246 1.96 6.70 19.67
N LYS A 247 2.91 5.86 20.10
CA LYS A 247 4.32 6.01 19.76
C LYS A 247 4.61 5.86 18.26
N LYS A 248 3.82 5.07 17.54
CA LYS A 248 4.02 4.82 16.10
C LYS A 248 3.25 5.78 15.20
N THR A 249 2.07 6.22 15.65
CA THR A 249 1.11 6.97 14.84
C THR A 249 1.00 8.42 15.24
N PHE A 250 1.54 8.79 16.42
CA PHE A 250 1.38 10.10 17.05
C PHE A 250 -0.07 10.55 17.26
N GLY A 251 -1.03 9.62 17.16
CA GLY A 251 -2.47 9.93 17.25
C GLY A 251 -3.13 10.29 15.93
N ASN A 252 -2.38 10.34 14.82
CA ASN A 252 -2.90 10.74 13.49
C ASN A 252 -3.89 9.74 12.87
N TYR A 253 -3.96 8.52 13.42
CA TYR A 253 -4.87 7.47 12.99
C TYR A 253 -5.84 7.13 14.13
N PRO A 254 -7.10 7.60 14.09
CA PRO A 254 -8.06 7.35 15.16
C PRO A 254 -8.47 5.88 15.30
N ALA A 255 -8.58 5.15 14.18
CA ALA A 255 -9.16 3.80 14.17
C ALA A 255 -8.44 2.78 15.09
N PRO A 256 -7.09 2.67 15.09
CA PRO A 256 -6.39 1.80 16.04
C PRO A 256 -6.69 2.12 17.52
N LEU A 257 -6.88 3.39 17.87
CA LEU A 257 -7.21 3.79 19.25
C LEU A 257 -8.64 3.41 19.61
N LEU A 258 -9.59 3.61 18.70
CA LEU A 258 -10.99 3.23 18.87
C LEU A 258 -11.18 1.70 18.91
N ILE A 259 -10.39 0.94 18.15
CA ILE A 259 -10.36 -0.53 18.28
C ILE A 259 -9.97 -0.95 19.71
N ILE A 260 -8.96 -0.30 20.30
CA ILE A 260 -8.53 -0.59 21.68
C ILE A 260 -9.62 -0.16 22.68
N GLU A 261 -10.30 0.94 22.42
CA GLU A 261 -11.45 1.41 23.20
C GLU A 261 -12.60 0.39 23.16
N CYS A 262 -13.04 -0.06 21.99
CA CYS A 262 -14.04 -1.13 21.86
C CYS A 262 -13.62 -2.38 22.62
N LEU A 263 -12.36 -2.81 22.49
CA LEU A 263 -11.84 -3.96 23.23
C LEU A 263 -11.91 -3.79 24.75
N ARG A 264 -11.72 -2.57 25.27
CA ARG A 264 -11.92 -2.25 26.70
C ARG A 264 -13.39 -2.28 27.05
N TYR A 265 -14.23 -1.63 26.25
CA TYR A 265 -15.67 -1.53 26.48
C TYR A 265 -16.33 -2.91 26.58
N ASN A 266 -15.92 -3.83 25.70
CA ASN A 266 -16.37 -5.24 25.64
C ASN A 266 -16.08 -6.05 26.92
N THR A 267 -15.27 -5.52 27.84
CA THR A 267 -14.84 -6.23 29.05
C THR A 267 -15.65 -5.90 30.29
N THR A 268 -16.37 -4.78 30.27
CA THR A 268 -17.13 -4.24 31.39
C THR A 268 -18.64 -4.14 31.09
N HIS A 269 -19.03 -4.31 29.84
CA HIS A 269 -20.42 -4.18 29.38
C HIS A 269 -20.95 -5.50 28.79
N SER A 270 -22.27 -5.59 28.64
CA SER A 270 -22.94 -6.69 27.96
C SER A 270 -22.56 -6.77 26.47
N VAL A 271 -22.87 -7.89 25.83
CA VAL A 271 -22.59 -8.07 24.40
C VAL A 271 -23.46 -7.12 23.57
N GLU A 272 -24.71 -6.90 23.97
CA GLU A 272 -25.64 -5.99 23.32
C GLU A 272 -25.14 -4.55 23.35
N GLU A 273 -24.69 -4.05 24.51
CA GLU A 273 -24.09 -2.71 24.64
C GLU A 273 -22.80 -2.58 23.81
N ALA A 274 -21.96 -3.62 23.83
CA ALA A 274 -20.73 -3.67 23.04
C ALA A 274 -20.99 -3.58 21.52
N VAL A 275 -22.04 -4.24 21.02
CA VAL A 275 -22.45 -4.16 19.62
C VAL A 275 -22.86 -2.74 19.26
N ILE A 276 -23.72 -2.11 20.07
CA ILE A 276 -24.17 -0.73 19.83
C ILE A 276 -22.98 0.23 19.78
N HIS A 277 -22.05 0.11 20.74
CA HIS A 277 -20.84 0.92 20.79
C HIS A 277 -19.93 0.70 19.57
N GLU A 278 -19.73 -0.56 19.13
CA GLU A 278 -18.96 -0.88 17.92
C GLU A 278 -19.59 -0.23 16.67
N THR A 279 -20.91 -0.36 16.48
CA THR A 279 -21.61 0.19 15.31
C THR A 279 -21.55 1.72 15.27
N HIS A 280 -21.70 2.38 16.41
CA HIS A 280 -21.60 3.84 16.50
C HIS A 280 -20.19 4.35 16.17
N LEU A 281 -19.15 3.66 16.65
CA LEU A 281 -17.77 4.04 16.34
C LEU A 281 -17.39 3.73 14.89
N PHE A 282 -17.96 2.68 14.29
CA PHE A 282 -17.82 2.39 12.87
C PHE A 282 -18.33 3.55 12.00
N GLU A 283 -19.57 3.98 12.24
CA GLU A 283 -20.20 5.14 11.59
C GLU A 283 -19.35 6.41 11.72
N ARG A 284 -18.92 6.71 12.96
CA ARG A 284 -18.08 7.89 13.24
C ARG A 284 -16.77 7.86 12.47
N LEU A 285 -16.14 6.69 12.37
CA LEU A 285 -14.89 6.53 11.62
C LEU A 285 -15.12 6.66 10.12
N LEU A 286 -16.18 6.04 9.59
CA LEU A 286 -16.51 6.10 8.18
C LEU A 286 -16.66 7.55 7.70
N HIS A 287 -17.33 8.38 8.50
CA HIS A 287 -17.51 9.79 8.18
C HIS A 287 -16.29 10.69 8.46
N SER A 288 -15.17 10.13 8.94
CA SER A 288 -13.97 10.91 9.24
C SER A 288 -13.16 11.25 7.97
N PRO A 289 -12.49 12.42 7.90
CA PRO A 289 -11.64 12.78 6.75
C PRO A 289 -10.48 11.79 6.55
N VAL A 290 -10.00 11.19 7.64
CA VAL A 290 -8.94 10.17 7.61
C VAL A 290 -9.39 8.90 6.90
N ALA A 291 -10.58 8.38 7.21
CA ALA A 291 -11.10 7.19 6.54
C ALA A 291 -11.36 7.46 5.05
N HIS A 292 -11.96 8.61 4.72
CA HIS A 292 -12.18 9.01 3.32
C HIS A 292 -10.87 9.07 2.53
N ALA A 293 -9.83 9.68 3.07
CA ALA A 293 -8.52 9.75 2.42
C ALA A 293 -7.94 8.35 2.15
N LEU A 294 -7.96 7.47 3.16
CA LEU A 294 -7.42 6.12 3.05
C LEU A 294 -8.24 5.22 2.11
N ILE A 295 -9.57 5.36 2.13
CA ILE A 295 -10.48 4.64 1.22
C ILE A 295 -10.24 5.06 -0.22
N GLN A 296 -10.15 6.37 -0.50
CA GLN A 296 -9.89 6.87 -1.85
C GLN A 296 -8.54 6.39 -2.39
N LEU A 297 -7.48 6.46 -1.58
CA LEU A 297 -6.16 5.91 -1.93
C LEU A 297 -6.25 4.40 -2.25
N PHE A 298 -6.98 3.64 -1.43
CA PHE A 298 -7.16 2.21 -1.65
C PHE A 298 -7.91 1.91 -2.96
N LEU A 299 -8.99 2.64 -3.25
CA LEU A 299 -9.76 2.47 -4.47
C LEU A 299 -8.92 2.82 -5.71
N HIS A 300 -8.20 3.94 -5.68
CA HIS A 300 -7.33 4.34 -6.79
C HIS A 300 -6.21 3.32 -7.04
N MET A 301 -5.56 2.84 -5.96
CA MET A 301 -4.59 1.74 -6.06
C MET A 301 -5.17 0.47 -6.68
N HIS A 302 -6.44 0.16 -6.40
CA HIS A 302 -7.11 -1.01 -6.96
C HIS A 302 -7.45 -0.82 -8.44
N GLU A 303 -7.81 0.38 -8.85
CA GLU A 303 -8.07 0.74 -10.24
C GLU A 303 -6.80 0.62 -11.09
N LEU A 304 -5.67 1.11 -10.57
CA LEU A 304 -4.35 1.01 -11.22
C LEU A 304 -3.76 -0.41 -11.27
N LYS A 305 -4.43 -1.43 -10.70
CA LYS A 305 -4.07 -2.84 -10.95
C LYS A 305 -4.54 -3.33 -12.32
N LYS A 306 -5.40 -2.58 -12.99
CA LYS A 306 -5.81 -2.85 -14.37
C LYS A 306 -5.02 -1.92 -15.27
N ASN A 307 -4.46 -2.47 -16.34
CA ASN A 307 -3.80 -1.66 -17.36
C ASN A 307 -4.87 -1.10 -18.31
N PRO A 308 -5.19 0.21 -18.29
CA PRO A 308 -6.18 0.78 -19.20
C PRO A 308 -5.74 0.67 -20.67
N PHE A 309 -4.44 0.55 -20.92
CA PHE A 309 -3.85 0.43 -22.25
C PHE A 309 -3.48 -1.02 -22.61
N GLY A 310 -3.90 -2.01 -21.81
CA GLY A 310 -3.43 -3.40 -21.92
C GLY A 310 -3.63 -4.06 -23.29
N HIS A 311 -4.59 -3.60 -24.08
CA HIS A 311 -4.81 -4.08 -25.45
C HIS A 311 -3.68 -3.71 -26.43
N LEU A 312 -2.84 -2.73 -26.10
CA LEU A 312 -1.66 -2.33 -26.86
C LEU A 312 -0.37 -2.99 -26.32
N ALA A 313 -0.41 -3.62 -25.14
CA ALA A 313 0.78 -4.14 -24.49
C ALA A 313 1.35 -5.34 -25.25
N SER A 314 2.67 -5.34 -25.44
CA SER A 314 3.41 -6.50 -25.93
C SER A 314 3.67 -7.47 -24.80
N GLN A 315 3.67 -8.77 -25.09
CA GLN A 315 3.99 -9.80 -24.10
C GLN A 315 5.47 -9.72 -23.70
N VAL A 316 5.75 -9.74 -22.40
CA VAL A 316 7.11 -9.78 -21.84
C VAL A 316 7.29 -11.06 -21.04
N ASP A 317 8.29 -11.86 -21.42
CA ASP A 317 8.69 -13.08 -20.71
C ASP A 317 10.12 -12.99 -20.16
N THR A 318 10.99 -12.23 -20.84
CA THR A 318 12.40 -12.05 -20.49
C THR A 318 12.74 -10.58 -20.27
N ILE A 319 13.17 -10.26 -19.05
CA ILE A 319 13.60 -8.92 -18.65
C ILE A 319 15.13 -8.88 -18.56
N GLY A 320 15.74 -8.00 -19.34
CA GLY A 320 17.13 -7.59 -19.20
C GLY A 320 17.29 -6.51 -18.13
N ILE A 321 18.36 -6.59 -17.35
CA ILE A 321 18.70 -5.57 -16.36
C ILE A 321 20.17 -5.21 -16.56
N LEU A 322 20.45 -3.94 -16.86
CA LEU A 322 21.79 -3.43 -17.06
C LEU A 322 22.24 -2.68 -15.81
N GLY A 323 23.19 -3.27 -15.08
CA GLY A 323 23.65 -2.82 -13.77
C GLY A 323 23.16 -3.74 -12.65
N ALA A 324 24.08 -4.41 -11.96
CA ALA A 324 23.84 -5.32 -10.84
C ALA A 324 24.08 -4.66 -9.47
N GLY A 325 23.92 -3.32 -9.41
CA GLY A 325 23.94 -2.54 -8.19
C GLY A 325 22.68 -2.72 -7.33
N LEU A 326 22.48 -1.83 -6.36
CA LEU A 326 21.35 -1.90 -5.42
C LEU A 326 19.98 -1.93 -6.12
N MET A 327 19.80 -1.07 -7.14
CA MET A 327 18.54 -0.99 -7.89
C MET A 327 18.34 -2.22 -8.77
N GLY A 328 19.35 -2.60 -9.56
CA GLY A 328 19.28 -3.79 -10.40
C GLY A 328 19.04 -5.09 -9.62
N GLN A 329 19.64 -5.24 -8.44
CA GLN A 329 19.34 -6.34 -7.52
C GLN A 329 17.85 -6.37 -7.16
N GLY A 330 17.29 -5.22 -6.80
CA GLY A 330 15.89 -5.10 -6.43
C GLY A 330 14.92 -5.36 -7.58
N ILE A 331 15.24 -4.87 -8.79
CA ILE A 331 14.47 -5.13 -10.01
C ILE A 331 14.53 -6.62 -10.37
N ALA A 332 15.70 -7.26 -10.23
CA ALA A 332 15.85 -8.70 -10.44
C ALA A 332 15.01 -9.50 -9.43
N GLU A 333 15.03 -9.13 -8.15
CA GLU A 333 14.24 -9.77 -7.09
C GLU A 333 12.74 -9.74 -7.39
N VAL A 334 12.18 -8.56 -7.70
CA VAL A 334 10.74 -8.43 -7.98
C VAL A 334 10.34 -9.10 -9.29
N SER A 335 11.22 -9.12 -10.29
CA SER A 335 10.95 -9.78 -11.57
C SER A 335 10.90 -11.31 -11.41
N LEU A 336 11.86 -11.90 -10.69
CA LEU A 336 11.90 -13.35 -10.45
C LEU A 336 10.74 -13.84 -9.59
N PHE A 337 10.31 -13.05 -8.60
CA PHE A 337 9.14 -13.40 -7.79
C PHE A 337 7.82 -13.44 -8.57
N ASN A 338 7.79 -12.83 -9.76
CA ASN A 338 6.63 -12.78 -10.64
C ASN A 338 6.86 -13.53 -11.96
N ASP A 339 7.71 -14.58 -11.91
CA ASP A 339 7.93 -15.57 -12.95
C ASP A 339 8.61 -15.06 -14.23
N TYR A 340 9.24 -13.89 -14.23
CA TYR A 340 10.05 -13.45 -15.38
C TYR A 340 11.37 -14.21 -15.49
N LYS A 341 11.85 -14.42 -16.71
CA LYS A 341 13.25 -14.77 -16.96
C LYS A 341 14.08 -13.50 -16.82
N VAL A 342 15.16 -13.54 -16.05
CA VAL A 342 15.99 -12.36 -15.80
C VAL A 342 17.38 -12.55 -16.39
N ARG A 343 17.82 -11.56 -17.16
CA ARG A 343 19.17 -11.46 -17.75
C ARG A 343 19.87 -10.27 -17.11
N LEU A 344 20.78 -10.53 -16.19
CA LEU A 344 21.48 -9.50 -15.44
C LEU A 344 22.86 -9.24 -16.05
N LYS A 345 23.09 -8.04 -16.61
CA LYS A 345 24.38 -7.62 -17.15
C LYS A 345 25.06 -6.64 -16.21
N ASP A 346 26.36 -6.80 -16.01
CA ASP A 346 27.21 -5.84 -15.31
C ASP A 346 28.63 -5.87 -15.91
N ILE A 347 29.48 -4.92 -15.56
CA ILE A 347 30.90 -4.92 -15.95
C ILE A 347 31.77 -5.67 -14.94
N HIS A 348 31.24 -5.99 -13.75
CA HIS A 348 31.95 -6.67 -12.68
C HIS A 348 31.27 -7.99 -12.27
N SER A 349 32.03 -9.09 -12.33
CA SER A 349 31.54 -10.43 -11.92
C SER A 349 31.16 -10.51 -10.43
N GLU A 350 31.80 -9.71 -9.59
CA GLU A 350 31.49 -9.59 -8.17
C GLU A 350 30.09 -9.03 -7.93
N ALA A 351 29.67 -8.01 -8.71
CA ALA A 351 28.35 -7.41 -8.60
C ALA A 351 27.24 -8.41 -8.97
N LEU A 352 27.44 -9.19 -10.04
CA LEU A 352 26.55 -10.28 -10.43
C LEU A 352 26.41 -11.32 -9.32
N SER A 353 27.53 -11.72 -8.70
CA SER A 353 27.56 -12.71 -7.63
C SER A 353 26.85 -12.22 -6.37
N LYS A 354 27.10 -10.96 -5.96
CA LYS A 354 26.41 -10.31 -4.83
C LYS A 354 24.91 -10.24 -5.05
N THR A 355 24.48 -9.85 -6.25
CA THR A 355 23.04 -9.81 -6.59
C THR A 355 22.39 -11.18 -6.51
N LYS A 356 23.00 -12.23 -7.10
CA LYS A 356 22.48 -13.60 -7.00
C LYS A 356 22.35 -14.07 -5.55
N GLN A 357 23.35 -13.78 -4.71
CA GLN A 357 23.32 -14.14 -3.28
C GLN A 357 22.20 -13.39 -2.52
N ALA A 358 22.02 -12.10 -2.81
CA ALA A 358 20.99 -11.30 -2.17
C ALA A 358 19.58 -11.75 -2.54
N VAL A 359 19.34 -12.06 -3.82
CA VAL A 359 18.07 -12.64 -4.29
C VAL A 359 17.83 -14.00 -3.64
N TRP A 360 18.84 -14.88 -3.57
CA TRP A 360 18.70 -16.17 -2.87
C TRP A 360 18.34 -15.99 -1.39
N LYS A 361 18.95 -15.02 -0.71
CA LYS A 361 18.62 -14.68 0.69
C LYS A 361 17.16 -14.24 0.85
N ALA A 362 16.60 -13.53 -0.14
CA ALA A 362 15.19 -13.15 -0.15
C ALA A 362 14.27 -14.37 -0.31
N PHE A 363 14.58 -15.30 -1.23
CA PHE A 363 13.88 -16.59 -1.36
C PHE A 363 13.96 -17.41 -0.07
N TYR A 364 15.15 -17.52 0.52
CA TYR A 364 15.38 -18.26 1.77
C TYR A 364 14.55 -17.72 2.94
N LYS A 365 14.34 -16.40 3.01
CA LYS A 365 13.44 -15.79 3.98
C LYS A 365 12.00 -16.27 3.78
N LYS A 366 11.51 -16.37 2.54
CA LYS A 366 10.17 -16.90 2.23
C LYS A 366 10.05 -18.40 2.55
N ILE A 367 11.11 -19.19 2.32
CA ILE A 367 11.19 -20.61 2.72
C ILE A 367 11.06 -20.75 4.25
N LYS A 368 11.83 -19.96 5.02
CA LYS A 368 11.73 -19.95 6.50
C LYS A 368 10.34 -19.57 7.01
N GLN A 369 9.64 -18.71 6.27
CA GLN A 369 8.26 -18.32 6.56
C GLN A 369 7.24 -19.36 6.08
N LYS A 370 7.68 -20.46 5.45
CA LYS A 370 6.86 -21.50 4.81
C LYS A 370 5.89 -20.93 3.77
N ALA A 371 6.27 -19.82 3.12
CA ALA A 371 5.49 -19.18 2.07
C ALA A 371 5.70 -19.84 0.70
N ILE A 372 6.87 -20.47 0.49
CA ILE A 372 7.23 -21.26 -0.70
C ILE A 372 8.07 -22.47 -0.26
N SER A 373 8.12 -23.53 -1.09
CA SER A 373 9.01 -24.67 -0.87
C SER A 373 10.44 -24.42 -1.37
N SER A 374 11.41 -25.24 -0.94
CA SER A 374 12.79 -25.16 -1.44
C SER A 374 12.86 -25.40 -2.94
N SER A 375 12.20 -26.47 -3.41
CA SER A 375 12.13 -26.80 -4.84
C SER A 375 11.53 -25.67 -5.69
N GLN A 376 10.50 -24.98 -5.18
CA GLN A 376 9.94 -23.82 -5.87
C GLN A 376 10.94 -22.67 -5.97
N ALA A 377 11.66 -22.36 -4.88
CA ALA A 377 12.68 -21.31 -4.89
C ALA A 377 13.83 -21.62 -5.85
N GLU A 378 14.32 -22.86 -5.84
CA GLU A 378 15.37 -23.34 -6.75
C GLU A 378 14.93 -23.21 -8.21
N LYS A 379 13.70 -23.62 -8.54
CA LYS A 379 13.13 -23.45 -9.88
C LYS A 379 13.08 -21.99 -10.33
N GLN A 380 12.78 -21.05 -9.42
CA GLN A 380 12.80 -19.62 -9.75
C GLN A 380 14.24 -19.11 -9.96
N MET A 381 15.19 -19.55 -9.15
CA MET A 381 16.59 -19.15 -9.31
C MET A 381 17.20 -19.57 -10.65
N LEU A 382 16.75 -20.69 -11.23
CA LEU A 382 17.17 -21.11 -12.58
C LEU A 382 16.79 -20.10 -13.68
N ARG A 383 15.83 -19.20 -13.42
CA ARG A 383 15.43 -18.14 -14.35
C ARG A 383 16.38 -16.94 -14.33
N LEU A 384 17.25 -16.84 -13.33
CA LEU A 384 18.23 -15.76 -13.20
C LEU A 384 19.58 -16.20 -13.77
N ALA A 385 20.00 -15.55 -14.85
CA ALA A 385 21.33 -15.71 -15.41
C ALA A 385 22.01 -14.35 -15.52
N GLY A 386 23.34 -14.32 -15.38
CA GLY A 386 24.11 -13.07 -15.43
C GLY A 386 25.37 -13.23 -16.26
N SER A 387 25.74 -12.15 -16.94
CA SER A 387 26.83 -12.09 -17.92
C SER A 387 27.56 -10.75 -17.86
N LEU A 388 28.80 -10.72 -18.35
CA LEU A 388 29.53 -9.48 -18.62
C LEU A 388 29.36 -8.99 -20.07
N ASP A 389 28.92 -9.89 -20.97
CA ASP A 389 28.72 -9.63 -22.39
C ASP A 389 27.34 -9.00 -22.64
N ASP A 390 27.31 -7.89 -23.37
CA ASP A 390 26.11 -7.16 -23.76
C ASP A 390 25.22 -7.94 -24.73
N THR A 391 25.78 -8.83 -25.57
CA THR A 391 24.99 -9.65 -26.50
C THR A 391 24.02 -10.59 -25.78
N PHE A 392 24.25 -10.81 -24.48
CA PHE A 392 23.36 -11.55 -23.58
C PHE A 392 21.95 -10.95 -23.46
N LEU A 393 21.79 -9.67 -23.83
CA LEU A 393 20.52 -8.95 -23.78
C LEU A 393 19.72 -8.99 -25.10
N LYS A 394 20.27 -9.58 -26.17
CA LYS A 394 19.70 -9.56 -27.53
C LYS A 394 18.22 -9.95 -27.61
N HIS A 395 17.84 -11.05 -26.94
CA HIS A 395 16.50 -11.64 -26.97
C HIS A 395 15.64 -11.28 -25.74
N CYS A 396 15.93 -10.17 -25.08
CA CYS A 396 15.05 -9.64 -24.04
C CYS A 396 13.87 -8.91 -24.70
N ASP A 397 12.69 -9.03 -24.09
CA ASP A 397 11.50 -8.31 -24.55
C ASP A 397 11.47 -6.88 -23.98
N LEU A 398 12.08 -6.70 -22.80
CA LEU A 398 12.26 -5.42 -22.13
C LEU A 398 13.62 -5.38 -21.44
N VAL A 399 14.36 -4.28 -21.58
CA VAL A 399 15.63 -4.04 -20.87
C VAL A 399 15.48 -2.82 -19.96
N VAL A 400 15.79 -2.95 -18.66
CA VAL A 400 15.85 -1.83 -17.71
C VAL A 400 17.31 -1.46 -17.42
N GLU A 401 17.68 -0.24 -17.76
CA GLU A 401 18.96 0.39 -17.44
C GLU A 401 18.93 0.93 -16.00
N ALA A 402 19.89 0.50 -15.17
CA ALA A 402 20.03 0.86 -13.76
C ALA A 402 21.51 1.12 -13.38
N ILE A 403 22.19 1.95 -14.18
CA ILE A 403 23.58 2.38 -14.02
C ILE A 403 23.67 3.75 -13.31
N VAL A 404 24.90 4.29 -13.25
CA VAL A 404 25.19 5.61 -12.71
C VAL A 404 24.37 6.71 -13.37
N GLU A 405 24.06 7.76 -12.58
CA GLU A 405 23.25 8.90 -13.00
C GLU A 405 24.10 9.92 -13.78
N ASP A 406 24.60 9.52 -14.95
CA ASP A 406 25.36 10.36 -15.88
C ASP A 406 24.72 10.32 -17.27
N LEU A 407 24.42 11.50 -17.84
CA LEU A 407 23.73 11.61 -19.12
C LEU A 407 24.55 11.01 -20.27
N SER A 408 25.85 11.29 -20.31
CA SER A 408 26.72 10.83 -21.40
C SER A 408 26.85 9.30 -21.41
N VAL A 409 27.01 8.71 -20.22
CA VAL A 409 27.07 7.25 -20.06
C VAL A 409 25.75 6.60 -20.43
N LYS A 410 24.61 7.17 -20.01
CA LYS A 410 23.28 6.64 -20.35
C LYS A 410 22.98 6.72 -21.84
N GLN A 411 23.33 7.82 -22.50
CA GLN A 411 23.16 7.97 -23.96
C GLN A 411 24.00 6.93 -24.72
N GLN A 412 25.26 6.73 -24.32
CA GLN A 412 26.14 5.73 -24.93
C GLN A 412 25.58 4.31 -24.76
N VAL A 413 25.22 3.94 -23.54
CA VAL A 413 24.68 2.61 -23.24
C VAL A 413 23.38 2.35 -24.00
N LEU A 414 22.51 3.35 -24.09
CA LEU A 414 21.26 3.23 -24.83
C LEU A 414 21.52 3.02 -26.33
N HIS A 415 22.43 3.80 -26.92
CA HIS A 415 22.83 3.64 -28.31
C HIS A 415 23.37 2.23 -28.59
N ASP A 416 24.24 1.72 -27.71
CA ASP A 416 24.82 0.39 -27.87
C ASP A 416 23.77 -0.73 -27.69
N LEU A 417 22.83 -0.55 -26.75
CA LEU A 417 21.70 -1.47 -26.57
C LEU A 417 20.81 -1.54 -27.81
N GLU A 418 20.51 -0.42 -28.46
CA GLU A 418 19.67 -0.39 -29.65
C GLU A 418 20.22 -1.22 -30.82
N ALA A 419 21.54 -1.32 -30.92
CA ALA A 419 22.21 -2.14 -31.93
C ALA A 419 22.15 -3.65 -31.62
N ILE A 420 21.93 -4.02 -30.36
CA ILE A 420 21.99 -5.40 -29.87
C ILE A 420 20.60 -6.02 -29.74
N VAL A 421 19.64 -5.30 -29.16
CA VAL A 421 18.32 -5.85 -28.81
C VAL A 421 17.42 -6.00 -30.04
N ASP A 422 16.50 -6.96 -29.97
CA ASP A 422 15.53 -7.20 -31.03
C ASP A 422 14.65 -5.96 -31.29
N LYS A 423 14.12 -5.84 -32.52
CA LYS A 423 13.39 -4.64 -32.98
C LYS A 423 12.16 -4.31 -32.13
N GLY A 424 11.53 -5.31 -31.50
CA GLY A 424 10.37 -5.15 -30.63
C GLY A 424 10.71 -4.94 -29.14
N CYS A 425 11.99 -4.92 -28.76
CA CYS A 425 12.37 -4.74 -27.36
C CYS A 425 12.06 -3.33 -26.86
N VAL A 426 11.47 -3.23 -25.67
CA VAL A 426 11.32 -1.98 -24.91
C VAL A 426 12.63 -1.66 -24.20
N ILE A 427 13.09 -0.41 -24.26
CA ILE A 427 14.26 0.06 -23.53
C ILE A 427 13.79 1.04 -22.46
N ALA A 428 14.00 0.68 -21.19
CA ALA A 428 13.58 1.48 -20.05
C ALA A 428 14.80 2.02 -19.29
N SER A 429 14.76 3.29 -18.84
CA SER A 429 15.74 3.84 -17.90
C SER A 429 15.14 3.97 -16.50
N ASN A 430 15.89 3.55 -15.47
CA ASN A 430 15.58 3.77 -14.06
C ASN A 430 16.26 5.05 -13.52
N THR A 431 16.45 6.06 -14.37
CA THR A 431 16.88 7.40 -13.93
C THR A 431 15.85 8.02 -12.98
N SER A 432 16.30 8.94 -12.12
CA SER A 432 15.45 9.64 -11.15
C SER A 432 15.33 11.13 -11.41
N SER A 433 16.19 11.70 -12.26
CA SER A 433 16.29 13.15 -12.47
C SER A 433 16.48 13.58 -13.92
N ILE A 434 17.12 12.75 -14.75
CA ILE A 434 17.47 13.06 -16.13
C ILE A 434 16.22 12.84 -17.00
N PRO A 435 15.77 13.84 -17.79
CA PRO A 435 14.65 13.66 -18.71
C PRO A 435 14.89 12.51 -19.69
N ILE A 436 13.86 11.70 -19.93
CA ILE A 436 13.91 10.56 -20.86
C ILE A 436 14.20 11.04 -22.28
N SER A 437 13.63 12.17 -22.69
CA SER A 437 13.93 12.84 -23.96
C SER A 437 15.42 13.21 -24.10
N ALA A 438 16.09 13.61 -23.02
CA ALA A 438 17.52 13.87 -23.04
C ALA A 438 18.34 12.59 -23.21
N ILE A 439 17.95 11.49 -22.55
CA ILE A 439 18.58 10.18 -22.71
C ILE A 439 18.36 9.64 -24.14
N ALA A 440 17.16 9.86 -24.70
CA ALA A 440 16.77 9.39 -26.02
C ALA A 440 17.25 10.30 -27.17
N ALA A 441 17.89 11.44 -26.91
CA ALA A 441 18.16 12.48 -27.93
C ALA A 441 18.93 11.98 -29.16
N ASN A 442 19.81 10.98 -28.99
CA ASN A 442 20.62 10.38 -30.06
C ASN A 442 20.15 8.97 -30.46
N SER A 443 18.96 8.56 -30.03
CA SER A 443 18.35 7.28 -30.36
C SER A 443 17.93 7.24 -31.83
N GLN A 444 18.07 6.08 -32.47
CA GLN A 444 17.51 5.85 -33.80
C GLN A 444 16.02 5.47 -33.74
N LYS A 445 15.55 5.02 -32.58
CA LYS A 445 14.18 4.54 -32.34
C LYS A 445 13.64 5.02 -30.99
N PRO A 446 13.51 6.35 -30.80
CA PRO A 446 13.12 6.92 -29.52
C PRO A 446 11.72 6.49 -29.08
N GLU A 447 10.89 6.03 -30.02
CA GLU A 447 9.55 5.52 -29.73
C GLU A 447 9.52 4.28 -28.83
N ARG A 448 10.65 3.55 -28.72
CA ARG A 448 10.81 2.36 -27.86
C ARG A 448 11.35 2.65 -26.47
N ILE A 449 11.67 3.91 -26.19
CA ILE A 449 12.36 4.34 -24.96
C ILE A 449 11.34 4.89 -23.97
N ILE A 450 11.46 4.49 -22.71
CA ILE A 450 10.58 4.92 -21.63
C ILE A 450 11.34 5.05 -20.31
N GLY A 451 10.83 5.84 -19.37
CA GLY A 451 11.28 5.78 -17.98
C GLY A 451 10.51 4.72 -17.19
N MET A 452 11.23 3.88 -16.45
CA MET A 452 10.67 3.01 -15.41
C MET A 452 11.38 3.32 -14.10
N HIS A 453 10.95 4.40 -13.44
CA HIS A 453 11.57 4.91 -12.24
C HIS A 453 11.07 4.12 -11.00
N TYR A 454 11.89 3.16 -10.57
CA TYR A 454 11.69 2.39 -9.35
C TYR A 454 12.24 3.14 -8.13
N PHE A 455 11.59 2.94 -6.98
CA PHE A 455 11.99 3.55 -5.72
C PHE A 455 12.76 2.57 -4.84
N SER A 456 13.85 3.03 -4.22
CA SER A 456 14.67 2.21 -3.32
C SER A 456 14.08 2.14 -1.90
N PRO A 457 14.05 0.96 -1.24
CA PRO A 457 14.39 -0.36 -1.78
C PRO A 457 13.27 -0.94 -2.66
N VAL A 458 13.61 -1.40 -3.87
CA VAL A 458 12.63 -1.84 -4.89
C VAL A 458 11.67 -2.91 -4.37
N ALA A 459 12.13 -3.90 -3.62
CA ALA A 459 11.25 -4.97 -3.12
C ALA A 459 10.20 -4.49 -2.08
N LYS A 460 10.33 -3.28 -1.54
CA LYS A 460 9.45 -2.73 -0.49
C LYS A 460 8.60 -1.57 -0.98
N MET A 461 9.14 -0.74 -1.86
CA MET A 461 8.44 0.43 -2.35
C MET A 461 7.37 0.00 -3.37
N PRO A 462 6.10 0.37 -3.19
CA PRO A 462 5.02 -0.07 -4.06
C PRO A 462 4.93 0.72 -5.36
N LEU A 463 5.39 1.99 -5.38
CA LEU A 463 5.30 2.85 -6.55
C LEU A 463 6.29 2.43 -7.65
N LEU A 464 5.84 2.58 -8.90
CA LEU A 464 6.66 2.66 -10.10
C LEU A 464 6.16 3.86 -10.91
N GLU A 465 7.04 4.82 -11.17
CA GLU A 465 6.72 5.99 -12.00
C GLU A 465 7.13 5.69 -13.44
N ILE A 466 6.14 5.59 -14.33
CA ILE A 466 6.30 5.32 -15.76
C ILE A 466 6.37 6.67 -16.47
N VAL A 467 7.53 7.02 -17.02
CA VAL A 467 7.77 8.33 -17.61
C VAL A 467 7.71 8.23 -19.13
N ARG A 468 6.73 8.89 -19.75
CA ARG A 468 6.59 8.96 -21.22
C ARG A 468 7.22 10.23 -21.77
N SER A 469 8.11 10.10 -22.75
CA SER A 469 8.51 11.25 -23.58
C SER A 469 7.45 11.52 -24.65
N LYS A 470 7.64 12.57 -25.45
CA LYS A 470 6.75 12.89 -26.58
C LYS A 470 6.83 11.83 -27.68
N GLU A 471 7.98 11.20 -27.81
CA GLU A 471 8.29 10.21 -28.85
C GLU A 471 7.88 8.80 -28.43
N THR A 472 7.83 8.49 -27.13
CA THR A 472 7.47 7.17 -26.60
C THR A 472 6.11 6.70 -27.14
N ALA A 473 6.08 5.53 -27.78
CA ALA A 473 4.86 4.96 -28.34
C ALA A 473 3.91 4.43 -27.25
N ASP A 474 2.60 4.49 -27.50
CA ASP A 474 1.59 4.05 -26.52
C ASP A 474 1.68 2.55 -26.19
N TRP A 475 2.09 1.70 -27.14
CA TRP A 475 2.31 0.26 -26.88
C TRP A 475 3.47 0.03 -25.89
N VAL A 476 4.46 0.92 -25.85
CA VAL A 476 5.59 0.85 -24.91
C VAL A 476 5.15 1.25 -23.52
N VAL A 477 4.35 2.32 -23.41
CA VAL A 477 3.71 2.72 -22.14
C VAL A 477 2.85 1.58 -21.60
N ALA A 478 1.99 1.01 -22.46
CA ALA A 478 1.15 -0.13 -22.11
C ALA A 478 1.97 -1.34 -21.62
N THR A 479 3.06 -1.67 -22.32
CA THR A 479 3.94 -2.79 -21.96
C THR A 479 4.63 -2.55 -20.61
N ALA A 480 5.17 -1.35 -20.37
CA ALA A 480 5.83 -1.01 -19.12
C ALA A 480 4.88 -1.02 -17.92
N VAL A 481 3.65 -0.52 -18.09
CA VAL A 481 2.58 -0.59 -17.07
C VAL A 481 2.21 -2.03 -16.77
N ASP A 482 2.05 -2.89 -17.78
CA ASP A 482 1.72 -4.32 -17.58
C ASP A 482 2.83 -5.04 -16.80
N VAL A 483 4.09 -4.77 -17.16
CA VAL A 483 5.25 -5.32 -16.46
C VAL A 483 5.28 -4.86 -15.00
N GLY A 484 5.06 -3.57 -14.75
CA GLY A 484 5.00 -3.00 -13.40
C GLY A 484 3.89 -3.60 -12.54
N ILE A 485 2.67 -3.68 -13.07
CA ILE A 485 1.52 -4.29 -12.40
C ILE A 485 1.82 -5.76 -12.06
N ARG A 486 2.35 -6.53 -13.02
CA ARG A 486 2.72 -7.93 -12.80
C ARG A 486 3.85 -8.10 -11.79
N GLN A 487 4.76 -7.13 -11.68
CA GLN A 487 5.77 -7.10 -10.62
C GLN A 487 5.18 -6.77 -9.23
N GLY A 488 3.88 -6.45 -9.15
CA GLY A 488 3.19 -6.06 -7.93
C GLY A 488 3.38 -4.58 -7.57
N LYS A 489 3.72 -3.74 -8.55
CA LYS A 489 3.84 -2.29 -8.41
C LYS A 489 2.52 -1.60 -8.69
N THR A 490 2.35 -0.44 -8.08
CA THR A 490 1.35 0.54 -8.45
C THR A 490 1.99 1.52 -9.43
N CYS A 491 1.52 1.53 -10.67
CA CYS A 491 2.10 2.34 -11.73
C CYS A 491 1.34 3.65 -11.87
N ILE A 492 2.04 4.78 -11.82
CA ILE A 492 1.52 6.07 -12.30
C ILE A 492 2.23 6.41 -13.61
N VAL A 493 1.49 6.95 -14.58
CA VAL A 493 2.07 7.42 -15.83
C VAL A 493 2.22 8.94 -15.73
N VAL A 494 3.43 9.42 -16.00
CA VAL A 494 3.78 10.85 -15.94
C VAL A 494 4.47 11.24 -17.24
N HIS A 495 4.36 12.50 -17.63
CA HIS A 495 5.05 13.04 -18.78
C HIS A 495 6.48 13.45 -18.41
N ASP A 496 7.36 13.36 -19.40
CA ASP A 496 8.76 13.66 -19.25
C ASP A 496 9.02 15.13 -18.89
N GLY A 497 10.03 15.33 -18.05
CA GLY A 497 10.46 16.64 -17.56
C GLY A 497 11.51 16.48 -16.46
N PRO A 498 12.27 17.54 -16.13
CA PRO A 498 13.28 17.47 -15.08
C PRO A 498 12.69 16.97 -13.76
N GLY A 499 13.21 15.86 -13.24
CA GLY A 499 12.73 15.23 -12.00
C GLY A 499 11.34 14.60 -12.06
N PHE A 500 10.73 14.47 -13.24
CA PHE A 500 9.40 13.88 -13.45
C PHE A 500 8.35 14.51 -12.53
N TYR A 501 7.53 13.70 -11.85
CA TYR A 501 6.64 14.19 -10.81
C TYR A 501 7.30 14.06 -9.43
N THR A 502 7.75 12.86 -9.07
CA THR A 502 8.12 12.57 -7.67
C THR A 502 9.37 13.32 -7.19
N THR A 503 10.48 13.23 -7.92
CA THR A 503 11.73 13.95 -7.57
C THR A 503 11.53 15.45 -7.64
N ARG A 504 10.74 15.93 -8.61
CA ARG A 504 10.40 17.33 -8.81
C ARG A 504 9.69 17.94 -7.60
N ILE A 505 8.65 17.30 -7.06
CA ILE A 505 7.94 17.81 -5.88
C ILE A 505 8.74 17.63 -4.58
N LEU A 506 9.67 16.67 -4.53
CA LEU A 506 10.52 16.43 -3.36
C LEU A 506 11.61 17.49 -3.21
N ALA A 507 12.18 17.96 -4.31
CA ALA A 507 13.29 18.92 -4.31
C ALA A 507 12.99 20.21 -3.51
N PRO A 508 11.87 20.94 -3.74
CA PRO A 508 11.58 22.16 -2.97
C PRO A 508 11.25 21.88 -1.49
N TYR A 509 10.69 20.70 -1.17
CA TYR A 509 10.48 20.26 0.22
C TYR A 509 11.81 20.08 0.97
N LEU A 510 12.79 19.42 0.34
CA LEU A 510 14.13 19.23 0.94
C LEU A 510 14.91 20.54 1.02
N ASN A 511 14.81 21.38 -0.02
CA ASN A 511 15.43 22.69 -0.01
C ASN A 511 14.90 23.56 1.14
N GLU A 512 13.58 23.60 1.35
CA GLU A 512 12.99 24.37 2.45
C GLU A 512 13.40 23.82 3.83
N ALA A 513 13.60 22.51 3.97
CA ALA A 513 14.15 21.92 5.19
C ALA A 513 15.59 22.38 5.47
N LEU A 514 16.40 22.55 4.43
CA LEU A 514 17.76 23.10 4.54
C LEU A 514 17.72 24.59 4.88
N LEU A 515 16.83 25.37 4.27
CA LEU A 515 16.66 26.79 4.62
C LEU A 515 16.22 26.97 6.07
N LEU A 516 15.31 26.13 6.58
CA LEU A 516 14.94 26.13 8.01
C LEU A 516 16.12 25.77 8.93
N MET A 517 17.00 24.87 8.50
CA MET A 517 18.22 24.56 9.22
C MET A 517 19.20 25.74 9.20
N GLU A 518 19.30 26.43 8.07
CA GLU A 518 20.09 27.67 7.93
C GLU A 518 19.51 28.81 8.77
N GLU A 519 18.21 28.82 9.04
CA GLU A 519 17.56 29.73 10.01
C GLU A 519 17.81 29.33 11.49
N GLY A 520 18.53 28.23 11.73
CA GLY A 520 18.93 27.77 13.06
C GLY A 520 18.03 26.71 13.69
N VAL A 521 17.10 26.13 12.93
CA VAL A 521 16.30 24.99 13.43
C VAL A 521 17.16 23.73 13.48
N GLU A 522 17.18 23.05 14.63
CA GLU A 522 17.99 21.85 14.82
C GLU A 522 17.55 20.70 13.87
N PRO A 523 18.49 20.02 13.18
CA PRO A 523 18.17 18.89 12.30
C PRO A 523 17.35 17.77 12.95
N ALA A 524 17.64 17.44 14.21
CA ALA A 524 16.92 16.40 14.95
C ALA A 524 15.48 16.84 15.29
N TYR A 525 15.28 18.13 15.52
CA TYR A 525 13.97 18.70 15.75
C TYR A 525 13.14 18.69 14.46
N LEU A 526 13.69 19.12 13.32
CA LEU A 526 13.03 19.03 12.00
C LEU A 526 12.55 17.61 11.70
N ASP A 527 13.44 16.63 11.84
CA ASP A 527 13.12 15.22 11.62
C ASP A 527 11.97 14.75 12.52
N LYS A 528 12.03 15.11 13.81
CA LYS A 528 11.02 14.71 14.80
C LYS A 528 9.67 15.36 14.52
N VAL A 529 9.64 16.64 14.18
CA VAL A 529 8.40 17.38 13.86
C VAL A 529 7.71 16.73 12.66
N MET A 530 8.42 16.52 11.55
CA MET A 530 7.81 15.90 10.36
C MET A 530 7.32 14.48 10.63
N GLN A 531 8.03 13.71 11.46
CA GLN A 531 7.56 12.39 11.92
C GLN A 531 6.29 12.46 12.77
N GLN A 532 6.16 13.46 13.64
CA GLN A 532 4.95 13.69 14.43
C GLN A 532 3.74 14.00 13.54
N TYR A 533 3.95 14.75 12.46
CA TYR A 533 2.93 14.99 11.44
C TYR A 533 2.73 13.84 10.45
N GLY A 534 3.42 12.71 10.66
CA GLY A 534 3.11 11.44 9.99
C GLY A 534 4.01 11.06 8.81
N PHE A 535 5.03 11.85 8.49
CA PHE A 535 6.04 11.42 7.52
C PHE A 535 6.85 10.24 8.07
N PRO A 536 7.13 9.19 7.28
CA PRO A 536 7.84 8.01 7.78
C PRO A 536 9.31 8.29 8.12
N VAL A 537 9.91 9.24 7.41
CA VAL A 537 11.31 9.65 7.54
C VAL A 537 11.35 11.17 7.59
N GLY A 538 12.17 11.72 8.49
CA GLY A 538 12.36 13.16 8.58
C GLY A 538 13.19 13.70 7.41
N PRO A 539 13.04 14.98 7.01
CA PRO A 539 13.66 15.53 5.81
C PRO A 539 15.19 15.44 5.82
N ILE A 540 15.85 15.62 6.96
CA ILE A 540 17.32 15.58 7.02
C ILE A 540 17.82 14.14 6.96
N THR A 541 17.13 13.21 7.62
CA THR A 541 17.41 11.76 7.41
C THR A 541 17.20 11.37 5.95
N LEU A 542 16.15 11.88 5.31
CA LEU A 542 15.82 11.56 3.93
C LEU A 542 16.92 12.01 2.96
N ILE A 543 17.50 13.20 3.16
CA ILE A 543 18.66 13.68 2.38
C ILE A 543 19.83 12.68 2.45
N ASP A 544 20.17 12.19 3.64
CA ASP A 544 21.23 11.20 3.79
C ASP A 544 20.87 9.84 3.13
N GLU A 545 19.60 9.44 3.15
CA GLU A 545 19.15 8.18 2.55
C GLU A 545 19.13 8.21 1.03
N VAL A 546 18.73 9.34 0.43
CA VAL A 546 18.82 9.58 -1.00
C VAL A 546 20.28 9.70 -1.43
N GLY A 547 21.06 10.47 -0.69
CA GLY A 547 22.46 10.79 -0.98
C GLY A 547 22.64 12.28 -1.20
N ILE A 548 23.59 12.87 -0.46
CA ILE A 548 23.87 14.32 -0.51
C ILE A 548 24.36 14.75 -1.88
N ASP A 549 25.18 13.92 -2.54
CA ASP A 549 25.73 14.18 -3.86
C ASP A 549 24.66 14.14 -4.96
N ILE A 550 23.72 13.20 -4.87
CA ILE A 550 22.56 13.17 -5.77
C ILE A 550 21.69 14.42 -5.55
N GLY A 551 21.46 14.80 -4.30
CA GLY A 551 20.76 16.04 -3.97
C GLY A 551 21.46 17.28 -4.55
N ALA A 552 22.79 17.35 -4.44
CA ALA A 552 23.59 18.43 -5.02
C ALA A 552 23.46 18.48 -6.56
N GLN A 553 23.55 17.32 -7.23
CA GLN A 553 23.36 17.22 -8.68
C GLN A 553 21.97 17.67 -9.12
N ILE A 554 20.91 17.28 -8.39
CA ILE A 554 19.54 17.72 -8.65
C ILE A 554 19.42 19.25 -8.54
N THR A 555 20.13 19.86 -7.58
CA THR A 555 20.17 21.31 -7.40
C THR A 555 21.10 22.05 -8.37
N GLU A 556 21.79 21.34 -9.27
CA GLU A 556 22.70 21.90 -10.28
C GLU A 556 22.27 21.62 -11.74
N GLY A 557 21.27 20.76 -11.97
CA GLY A 557 20.76 20.41 -13.30
C GLY A 557 19.48 21.14 -13.72
N GLY A 558 18.74 20.57 -14.68
CA GLY A 558 17.55 21.21 -15.27
C GLY A 558 16.41 21.53 -14.29
N LEU A 559 16.36 20.90 -13.12
CA LEU A 559 15.45 21.27 -12.04
C LEU A 559 15.78 22.63 -11.43
N LYS A 560 17.08 22.96 -11.29
CA LYS A 560 17.53 24.27 -10.82
C LYS A 560 17.04 25.36 -11.75
N ASP A 561 17.27 25.19 -13.06
CA ASP A 561 16.89 26.17 -14.08
C ASP A 561 15.37 26.38 -14.08
N LEU A 562 14.59 25.30 -13.95
CA LEU A 562 13.15 25.35 -13.82
C LEU A 562 12.70 26.16 -12.58
N PHE A 563 13.34 25.97 -11.43
CA PHE A 563 12.96 26.68 -10.20
C PHE A 563 13.44 28.14 -10.20
N LEU A 564 14.60 28.46 -10.78
CA LEU A 564 15.14 29.81 -10.86
C LEU A 564 14.32 30.74 -11.78
N GLN A 565 13.54 30.19 -12.71
CA GLN A 565 12.57 30.98 -13.49
C GLN A 565 11.44 31.57 -12.63
N ARG A 566 11.27 31.09 -11.39
CA ARG A 566 10.21 31.56 -10.50
C ARG A 566 10.70 32.69 -9.62
N LYS A 567 9.85 33.69 -9.47
CA LYS A 567 10.15 34.87 -8.66
C LYS A 567 10.38 34.47 -7.20
N GLY A 568 11.47 34.95 -6.62
CA GLY A 568 11.77 34.78 -5.20
C GLY A 568 12.30 33.41 -4.80
N THR A 569 12.60 32.51 -5.74
CA THR A 569 13.24 31.23 -5.44
C THR A 569 14.56 31.43 -4.71
N VAL A 570 14.72 30.74 -3.58
CA VAL A 570 15.95 30.70 -2.78
C VAL A 570 16.41 29.26 -2.71
N LEU A 571 17.67 29.00 -3.09
CA LEU A 571 18.27 27.68 -3.05
C LEU A 571 19.37 27.62 -1.99
N SER A 572 19.34 26.58 -1.16
CA SER A 572 20.41 26.31 -0.21
C SER A 572 21.65 25.79 -0.92
N GLU A 573 22.83 26.31 -0.57
CA GLU A 573 24.12 25.81 -1.04
C GLU A 573 24.69 24.67 -0.19
N THR A 574 23.99 24.29 0.89
CA THR A 574 24.50 23.35 1.90
C THR A 574 24.85 21.99 1.28
N LEU A 575 24.00 21.43 0.42
CA LEU A 575 24.27 20.11 -0.20
C LEU A 575 25.49 20.14 -1.12
N LYS A 576 25.67 21.25 -1.85
CA LYS A 576 26.83 21.43 -2.72
C LYS A 576 28.13 21.40 -1.91
N ARG A 577 28.23 22.24 -0.88
CA ARG A 577 29.41 22.32 -0.01
C ARG A 577 29.73 20.98 0.67
N LEU A 578 28.70 20.28 1.13
CA LEU A 578 28.86 18.95 1.74
C LEU A 578 29.30 17.89 0.71
N SER A 579 28.73 17.90 -0.49
CA SER A 579 29.12 17.00 -1.57
C SER A 579 30.58 17.20 -1.98
N GLU A 580 31.01 18.45 -2.17
CA GLU A 580 32.40 18.82 -2.48
C GLU A 580 33.37 18.40 -1.37
N ALA A 581 32.93 18.42 -0.11
CA ALA A 581 33.68 17.92 1.03
C ALA A 581 33.65 16.39 1.21
N GLY A 582 33.02 15.65 0.28
CA GLY A 582 32.99 14.19 0.26
C GLY A 582 31.92 13.55 1.16
N PHE A 583 30.96 14.32 1.67
CA PHE A 583 29.79 13.76 2.36
C PHE A 583 28.79 13.25 1.32
N GLN A 584 28.41 11.98 1.44
CA GLN A 584 27.47 11.33 0.51
C GLN A 584 26.26 10.71 1.22
N GLY A 585 26.10 10.97 2.51
CA GLY A 585 25.01 10.44 3.31
C GLY A 585 25.25 9.00 3.77
N ARG A 586 24.19 8.20 3.74
CA ARG A 586 24.18 6.83 4.26
C ARG A 586 25.07 5.88 3.47
N LYS A 587 25.26 6.11 2.17
CA LYS A 587 25.99 5.19 1.27
C LYS A 587 27.48 5.08 1.58
N ASN A 588 28.13 6.19 1.93
CA ASN A 588 29.51 6.20 2.42
C ASN A 588 29.60 6.32 3.95
N ARG A 589 28.44 6.35 4.64
CA ARG A 589 28.28 6.53 6.09
C ARG A 589 28.76 7.89 6.62
N LYS A 590 28.90 8.88 5.73
CA LYS A 590 29.28 10.26 6.05
C LYS A 590 28.21 11.21 5.53
N GLY A 591 27.33 11.67 6.42
CA GLY A 591 26.27 12.64 6.14
C GLY A 591 25.95 13.47 7.36
N PHE A 592 24.71 13.98 7.45
CA PHE A 592 24.22 14.71 8.62
C PHE A 592 24.20 13.86 9.89
N TRP A 593 24.01 12.55 9.74
CA TRP A 593 23.95 11.61 10.86
C TRP A 593 25.17 10.69 10.93
N VAL A 594 25.46 10.19 12.14
CA VAL A 594 26.45 9.12 12.32
C VAL A 594 25.80 7.76 12.01
N TYR A 595 26.43 6.96 11.16
CA TYR A 595 25.99 5.60 10.80
C TYR A 595 26.91 4.54 11.39
N ASN A 596 26.34 3.46 11.92
CA ASN A 596 27.12 2.33 12.39
C ASN A 596 27.70 1.50 11.22
N ARG A 597 28.52 0.48 11.54
CA ARG A 597 29.12 -0.42 10.52
C ARG A 597 28.08 -1.14 9.65
N GLN A 598 26.84 -1.30 10.13
CA GLN A 598 25.72 -1.91 9.41
C GLN A 598 24.91 -0.88 8.59
N GLY A 599 25.37 0.37 8.50
CA GLY A 599 24.70 1.44 7.77
C GLY A 599 23.39 1.91 8.43
N LYS A 600 23.24 1.72 9.74
CA LYS A 600 22.07 2.18 10.52
C LYS A 600 22.41 3.48 11.25
N LYS A 601 21.57 4.50 11.07
CA LYS A 601 21.62 5.78 11.80
C LYS A 601 21.67 5.53 13.32
N ILE A 602 22.66 6.13 13.97
CA ILE A 602 22.74 6.17 15.43
C ILE A 602 21.82 7.30 15.90
N LYS A 603 20.85 6.95 16.75
CA LYS A 603 19.81 7.90 17.18
C LYS A 603 20.41 9.07 17.95
N GLY A 604 19.98 10.29 17.61
CA GLY A 604 20.35 11.51 18.31
C GLY A 604 21.80 11.95 18.15
N LYS A 605 22.57 11.34 17.22
CA LYS A 605 23.95 11.72 16.96
C LYS A 605 24.08 12.38 15.60
N ILE A 606 24.10 13.72 15.61
CA ILE A 606 24.52 14.52 14.47
C ILE A 606 26.01 14.28 14.24
N ASN A 607 26.42 14.29 12.98
CA ASN A 607 27.82 14.24 12.62
C ASN A 607 28.45 15.63 12.77
N GLU A 608 29.29 15.84 13.78
CA GLU A 608 29.91 17.15 14.02
C GLU A 608 30.81 17.62 12.87
N GLU A 609 31.31 16.68 12.04
CA GLU A 609 32.11 17.01 10.85
C GLU A 609 31.33 17.82 9.79
N VAL A 610 29.98 17.82 9.83
CA VAL A 610 29.17 18.62 8.90
C VAL A 610 29.06 20.08 9.31
N LEU A 611 29.26 20.40 10.61
CA LEU A 611 29.00 21.73 11.17
C LEU A 611 29.76 22.86 10.47
N PRO A 612 31.05 22.72 10.07
CA PRO A 612 31.77 23.78 9.37
C PRO A 612 31.18 24.16 8.01
N TYR A 613 30.37 23.29 7.42
CA TYR A 613 29.77 23.48 6.10
C TYR A 613 28.34 24.04 6.17
N LEU A 614 27.77 24.18 7.37
CA LEU A 614 26.44 24.74 7.58
C LEU A 614 26.52 26.25 7.78
N THR A 615 25.72 27.01 7.04
CA THR A 615 25.52 28.44 7.31
C THR A 615 24.33 28.61 8.24
N ILE A 616 24.58 28.93 9.51
CA ILE A 616 23.50 29.10 10.50
C ILE A 616 23.33 30.59 10.81
N ASN A 617 22.28 31.17 10.26
CA ASN A 617 21.73 32.46 10.64
C ASN A 617 20.71 32.23 11.74
N ARG A 618 21.08 32.49 13.00
CA ARG A 618 20.15 32.29 14.13
C ARG A 618 18.97 33.26 14.02
N ALA A 619 17.83 32.77 13.54
CA ALA A 619 16.56 33.48 13.50
C ALA A 619 15.74 33.23 14.78
N HIS A 620 14.54 33.81 14.82
CA HIS A 620 13.56 33.56 15.87
C HIS A 620 13.12 32.08 15.92
N PRO A 621 12.68 31.57 17.09
CA PRO A 621 12.20 30.20 17.21
C PRO A 621 11.01 29.95 16.27
N VAL A 622 11.16 28.96 15.39
CA VAL A 622 10.11 28.53 14.46
C VAL A 622 9.22 27.47 15.12
N SER A 623 7.90 27.64 15.04
CA SER A 623 6.96 26.69 15.64
C SER A 623 6.92 25.36 14.87
N SER A 624 6.52 24.26 15.53
CA SER A 624 6.35 22.97 14.85
C SER A 624 5.31 23.02 13.73
N GLN A 625 4.29 23.86 13.89
CA GLN A 625 3.26 24.08 12.89
C GLN A 625 3.82 24.83 11.68
N ASP A 626 4.59 25.90 11.89
CA ASP A 626 5.25 26.63 10.79
C ASP A 626 6.23 25.74 10.03
N ILE A 627 7.01 24.89 10.72
CA ILE A 627 7.89 23.91 10.07
C ILE A 627 7.07 23.03 9.13
N PHE A 628 6.05 22.35 9.67
CA PHE A 628 5.21 21.47 8.85
C PHE A 628 4.57 22.20 7.67
N GLN A 629 3.98 23.37 7.93
CA GLN A 629 3.31 24.18 6.92
C GLN A 629 4.26 24.62 5.82
N ARG A 630 5.45 25.15 6.14
CA ARG A 630 6.44 25.58 5.15
C ARG A 630 6.86 24.42 4.23
N LEU A 631 7.25 23.28 4.81
CA LEU A 631 7.69 22.13 4.03
C LEU A 631 6.57 21.58 3.13
N VAL A 632 5.38 21.36 3.68
CA VAL A 632 4.25 20.77 2.93
C VAL A 632 3.73 21.75 1.88
N CYS A 633 3.69 23.05 2.18
CA CYS A 633 3.31 24.10 1.23
C CYS A 633 4.19 24.08 -0.01
N MET A 634 5.52 23.95 0.12
CA MET A 634 6.42 23.85 -1.02
C MET A 634 6.13 22.61 -1.89
N MET A 635 5.88 21.45 -1.26
CA MET A 635 5.52 20.23 -1.99
C MET A 635 4.16 20.35 -2.71
N MET A 636 3.15 20.91 -2.03
CA MET A 636 1.81 21.12 -2.61
C MET A 636 1.84 22.09 -3.78
N ASN A 637 2.61 23.18 -3.67
CA ASN A 637 2.75 24.15 -4.75
C ASN A 637 3.37 23.51 -5.99
N GLU A 638 4.44 22.71 -5.79
CA GLU A 638 5.09 22.03 -6.90
C GLU A 638 4.20 20.97 -7.54
N ALA A 639 3.40 20.25 -6.75
CA ALA A 639 2.42 19.33 -7.29
C ALA A 639 1.41 20.05 -8.18
N ALA A 640 0.93 21.24 -7.77
CA ALA A 640 0.06 22.08 -8.60
C ALA A 640 0.75 22.54 -9.89
N TYR A 641 2.04 22.92 -9.85
CA TYR A 641 2.82 23.22 -11.06
C TYR A 641 2.99 22.00 -11.97
N CYS A 642 3.12 20.79 -11.42
CA CYS A 642 3.17 19.56 -12.20
C CYS A 642 1.85 19.28 -12.91
N LEU A 643 0.71 19.56 -12.24
CA LEU A 643 -0.61 19.45 -12.85
C LEU A 643 -0.83 20.51 -13.94
N GLN A 644 -0.46 21.77 -13.66
CA GLN A 644 -0.54 22.88 -14.62
C GLN A 644 0.31 22.62 -15.87
N GLY A 645 1.54 22.15 -15.67
CA GLY A 645 2.51 21.84 -16.72
C GLY A 645 2.29 20.50 -17.41
N LYS A 646 1.19 19.78 -17.09
CA LYS A 646 0.87 18.46 -17.66
C LYS A 646 2.00 17.42 -17.49
N ILE A 647 2.72 17.47 -16.38
CA ILE A 647 3.58 16.36 -15.96
C ILE A 647 2.73 15.20 -15.44
N ILE A 648 1.64 15.53 -14.73
CA ILE A 648 0.61 14.57 -14.33
C ILE A 648 -0.71 14.95 -14.97
N ASP A 649 -1.49 13.93 -15.35
CA ASP A 649 -2.81 14.13 -15.96
C ASP A 649 -3.94 14.22 -14.93
N SER A 650 -3.76 13.61 -13.75
CA SER A 650 -4.78 13.55 -12.71
C SER A 650 -4.24 13.89 -11.31
N PRO A 651 -5.01 14.63 -10.49
CA PRO A 651 -4.70 14.82 -9.06
C PRO A 651 -4.57 13.50 -8.29
N GLN A 652 -5.36 12.47 -8.67
CA GLN A 652 -5.36 11.15 -8.05
C GLN A 652 -3.99 10.45 -8.19
N ASP A 653 -3.41 10.46 -9.39
CA ASP A 653 -2.08 9.89 -9.63
C ASP A 653 -0.99 10.69 -8.91
N GLY A 654 -1.14 12.01 -8.88
CA GLY A 654 -0.27 12.88 -8.11
C GLY A 654 -0.30 12.55 -6.61
N ASP A 655 -1.48 12.41 -6.03
CA ASP A 655 -1.64 12.06 -4.62
C ASP A 655 -1.02 10.71 -4.31
N LEU A 656 -1.27 9.71 -5.17
CA LEU A 656 -0.73 8.38 -4.98
C LEU A 656 0.79 8.33 -5.14
N GLY A 657 1.34 9.07 -6.11
CA GLY A 657 2.78 9.22 -6.31
C GLY A 657 3.47 9.80 -5.07
N ALA A 658 2.89 10.86 -4.48
CA ALA A 658 3.42 11.48 -3.27
C ALA A 658 3.33 10.54 -2.06
N VAL A 659 2.20 9.84 -1.87
CA VAL A 659 1.99 8.94 -0.74
C VAL A 659 2.88 7.70 -0.82
N LEU A 660 2.92 7.03 -1.98
CA LEU A 660 3.63 5.76 -2.17
C LEU A 660 5.13 5.93 -2.43
N GLY A 661 5.53 7.02 -3.09
CA GLY A 661 6.92 7.29 -3.47
C GLY A 661 7.67 8.10 -2.41
N LEU A 662 7.07 9.17 -1.91
CA LEU A 662 7.73 10.16 -1.04
C LEU A 662 7.35 10.02 0.44
N GLY A 663 6.35 9.19 0.74
CA GLY A 663 5.87 8.99 2.10
C GLY A 663 5.01 10.16 2.61
N PHE A 664 4.33 10.89 1.72
CA PHE A 664 3.31 11.85 2.14
C PHE A 664 2.30 11.16 3.06
N PRO A 665 1.89 11.76 4.20
CA PRO A 665 1.08 11.08 5.19
C PRO A 665 -0.24 10.53 4.60
N PRO A 666 -0.47 9.20 4.58
CA PRO A 666 -1.63 8.61 3.93
C PRO A 666 -2.99 9.08 4.48
N PHE A 667 -3.06 9.41 5.77
CA PHE A 667 -4.30 9.90 6.40
C PHE A 667 -4.71 11.31 5.93
N LEU A 668 -3.81 12.03 5.26
CA LEU A 668 -4.09 13.31 4.59
C LEU A 668 -4.44 13.11 3.09
N GLY A 669 -4.29 11.89 2.58
CA GLY A 669 -4.68 11.50 1.22
C GLY A 669 -3.70 11.85 0.10
N GLY A 670 -2.82 12.83 0.31
CA GLY A 670 -1.89 13.35 -0.70
C GLY A 670 -1.95 14.88 -0.78
N PRO A 671 -1.04 15.55 -1.50
CA PRO A 671 -1.02 17.01 -1.62
C PRO A 671 -2.34 17.61 -2.12
N PHE A 672 -2.97 17.05 -3.15
CA PHE A 672 -4.22 17.55 -3.72
C PHE A 672 -5.40 17.27 -2.79
N ARG A 673 -5.49 16.06 -2.24
CA ARG A 673 -6.56 15.72 -1.29
C ARG A 673 -6.49 16.57 -0.04
N TYR A 674 -5.29 16.83 0.47
CA TYR A 674 -5.10 17.66 1.64
C TYR A 674 -5.57 19.09 1.41
N MET A 675 -5.21 19.71 0.28
CA MET A 675 -5.73 21.04 -0.10
C MET A 675 -7.26 21.01 -0.25
N HIS A 676 -7.80 19.99 -0.94
CA HIS A 676 -9.24 19.86 -1.13
C HIS A 676 -10.02 19.70 0.20
N GLN A 677 -9.49 18.95 1.16
CA GLN A 677 -10.12 18.77 2.48
C GLN A 677 -10.13 20.06 3.32
N GLN A 678 -9.13 20.92 3.14
CA GLN A 678 -9.07 22.23 3.80
C GLN A 678 -10.02 23.25 3.18
N GLY A 679 -10.27 23.13 1.87
CA GLY A 679 -10.99 24.11 1.08
C GLY A 679 -10.11 25.29 0.65
N TRP A 680 -10.52 25.96 -0.44
CA TRP A 680 -9.72 27.00 -1.08
C TRP A 680 -9.35 28.16 -0.15
N ASP A 681 -10.27 28.59 0.71
CA ASP A 681 -10.03 29.67 1.66
C ASP A 681 -8.85 29.36 2.57
N GLN A 682 -8.82 28.19 3.19
CA GLN A 682 -7.75 27.81 4.09
C GLN A 682 -6.44 27.55 3.34
N SER A 683 -6.50 26.85 2.21
CA SER A 683 -5.31 26.51 1.43
C SER A 683 -4.63 27.75 0.85
N LEU A 684 -5.37 28.66 0.20
CA LEU A 684 -4.78 29.88 -0.38
C LEU A 684 -4.32 30.86 0.70
N ASN A 685 -5.06 31.02 1.79
CA ASN A 685 -4.62 31.88 2.90
C ASN A 685 -3.29 31.40 3.49
N LEU A 686 -3.05 30.08 3.55
CA LEU A 686 -1.76 29.53 3.98
C LEU A 686 -0.62 29.98 3.05
N PHE A 687 -0.80 29.90 1.73
CA PHE A 687 0.21 30.36 0.77
C PHE A 687 0.48 31.86 0.91
N TYR A 688 -0.55 32.68 0.94
CA TYR A 688 -0.40 34.14 1.05
C TYR A 688 0.21 34.59 2.38
N ASP A 689 -0.16 33.94 3.48
CA ASP A 689 0.44 34.23 4.79
C ASP A 689 1.94 33.88 4.82
N LEU A 690 2.32 32.70 4.32
CA LEU A 690 3.73 32.32 4.21
C LEU A 690 4.50 33.20 3.23
N GLN A 691 3.87 33.61 2.12
CA GLN A 691 4.47 34.54 1.17
C GLN A 691 4.80 35.88 1.86
N LYS A 692 3.87 36.40 2.66
CA LYS A 692 4.05 37.66 3.40
C LYS A 692 5.08 37.54 4.52
N ARG A 693 5.07 36.45 5.29
CA ARG A 693 5.93 36.28 6.48
C ARG A 693 7.35 35.81 6.16
N VAL A 694 7.50 34.96 5.15
CA VAL A 694 8.75 34.22 4.89
C VAL A 694 9.37 34.59 3.54
N GLY A 695 8.54 34.91 2.54
CA GLY A 695 8.99 35.50 1.28
C GLY A 695 8.32 34.95 0.03
N GLU A 696 8.61 35.60 -1.10
CA GLU A 696 7.95 35.40 -2.41
C GLU A 696 7.92 33.95 -2.92
N ARG A 697 8.85 33.07 -2.49
CA ARG A 697 8.87 31.65 -2.90
C ARG A 697 7.61 30.86 -2.55
N PHE A 698 6.82 31.35 -1.59
CA PHE A 698 5.54 30.74 -1.19
C PHE A 698 4.33 31.25 -1.99
N ALA A 699 4.53 32.09 -3.01
CA ALA A 699 3.45 32.53 -3.88
C ALA A 699 2.68 31.33 -4.47
N PRO A 700 1.35 31.30 -4.39
CA PRO A 700 0.58 30.15 -4.86
C PRO A 700 0.66 30.02 -6.38
N CYS A 701 0.80 28.78 -6.85
CA CYS A 701 0.75 28.43 -8.26
C CYS A 701 -0.49 29.05 -8.95
N PRO A 702 -0.36 29.64 -10.15
CA PRO A 702 -1.48 30.28 -10.85
C PRO A 702 -2.71 29.37 -10.97
N LEU A 703 -2.51 28.09 -11.28
CA LEU A 703 -3.59 27.10 -11.37
C LEU A 703 -4.45 27.06 -10.10
N LEU A 704 -3.86 27.16 -8.90
CA LEU A 704 -4.60 27.14 -7.65
C LEU A 704 -5.53 28.35 -7.53
N GLN A 705 -5.04 29.52 -7.95
CA GLN A 705 -5.80 30.77 -7.92
C GLN A 705 -6.94 30.72 -8.94
N GLU A 706 -6.66 30.26 -10.17
CA GLU A 706 -7.64 30.10 -11.24
C GLU A 706 -8.75 29.13 -10.85
N MET A 707 -8.40 27.96 -10.30
CA MET A 707 -9.39 26.98 -9.86
C MET A 707 -10.28 27.51 -8.73
N ALA A 708 -9.70 28.22 -7.76
CA ALA A 708 -10.46 28.82 -6.67
C ALA A 708 -11.42 29.91 -7.19
N GLN A 709 -10.96 30.78 -8.10
CA GLN A 709 -11.80 31.81 -8.73
C GLN A 709 -12.93 31.21 -9.57
N ALA A 710 -12.67 30.11 -10.26
CA ALA A 710 -13.67 29.40 -11.07
C ALA A 710 -14.60 28.49 -10.23
N GLY A 711 -14.37 28.34 -8.93
CA GLY A 711 -15.11 27.41 -8.07
C GLY A 711 -14.86 25.93 -8.40
N HIS A 712 -13.80 25.61 -9.15
CA HIS A 712 -13.43 24.24 -9.50
C HIS A 712 -12.79 23.52 -8.30
N GLN A 713 -13.02 22.22 -8.19
CA GLN A 713 -12.44 21.36 -7.16
C GLN A 713 -11.50 20.33 -7.79
N PHE A 714 -10.47 19.89 -7.06
CA PHE A 714 -9.65 18.75 -7.50
C PHE A 714 -10.46 17.45 -7.59
N TYR A 715 -11.46 17.32 -6.73
CA TYR A 715 -12.32 16.15 -6.60
C TYR A 715 -13.78 16.62 -6.57
N PRO A 716 -14.50 16.55 -7.70
CA PRO A 716 -15.90 16.95 -7.79
C PRO A 716 -16.85 15.94 -7.15
#